data_AF-A4IE44-F1
#
_entry.id   AF-A4IE44-F1
#
_cell.length_a   1.000
_cell.length_b   1.000
_cell.length_c   1.000
_cell.angle_alpha   90.00
_cell.angle_beta   90.00
_cell.angle_gamma   90.00
#
_symmetry.space_group_name_H-M   'P 1'
#
loop_
_entity.id
_entity.type
_entity.pdbx_description
1 polymer ?
#
loop_
_entity_poly.entity_id
_entity_poly.type
_entity_poly.pdbx_seq_one_letter_code
_entity_poly.pdbx_strand_id
1 'polypeptide(L)'
;MTVNVASEVSPLPYGEHQGSFRGVVACSNRDDGYFSGENNYVDTSIYTGFRYQCVEYARRFLLLTTGCVFANCGRASEIYAMDHITHVETGAQYTLHRHHNDGTATQKPAPGDIIVYPYHPELTPWGHVGVISFVDDNRVGIAEQNHYFGPFTSPNESYLDGERCVARYAMLTFDEATKTWHIREPGSMPSAAGWLSYPDAPTREQIHAPFTPLPCAIKVRSTPFDQDDHPFLTHYHLHNGFDIPSGCVRHAYGMRNGTAETLVGATSAAARVLRFTLHLLFRRGRLGPAFRALPTNPLNATLPEGAGASAEACREVDALFKVLAEKDVVNATETTPDRLRQAVATYFDIPIEWVMAMERDFAKGETHMAAVVSFYPNIETDSAALEAFRAARKRSGTWAAPAVGTVPRTTANASTPVAEEPLAVSYPATAEEFPVKNPHDEAWHVAKVNFGNARVMTELSQLNKVQQELTGTIALMTPSMRPFISTQYRMDFAGYLKVVEAVYGPRTSFTIVMSDDQPMDGLLRELVWTLQNLCELVEYPVRVVNEKDLTFVNGKLHATPSAVSPEAGSRTTNIAPSGAYDVNFVYALCEWPRILADREATHAALYLAAVDPASDVVFAKPLWSCLCSGAVNVSDDAERAHDSHSPRSTSVRFFDVCRRLYLLASPKQQPKTWDLEVSEYKDSCRRIHVDAETVPMHSPAHLNADSLMINLAGSCYMGHVGGTLSVEWENTGVHAGHPASLMFMFPAD
;
A
#
# COMPACT_ATOMS: atom_id res chain seq x y z
N MET A 1 5.62 -7.50 -45.06
CA MET A 1 4.68 -6.76 -44.20
C MET A 1 5.02 -7.14 -42.78
N THR A 2 5.83 -6.30 -42.13
CA THR A 2 6.17 -6.43 -40.72
C THR A 2 4.89 -6.25 -39.91
N VAL A 3 4.49 -7.31 -39.21
CA VAL A 3 3.38 -7.29 -38.26
C VAL A 3 3.69 -6.21 -37.25
N ASN A 4 2.86 -5.15 -37.22
CA ASN A 4 2.84 -4.20 -36.12
C ASN A 4 2.56 -5.00 -34.86
N VAL A 5 3.60 -5.20 -34.05
CA VAL A 5 3.47 -5.56 -32.65
C VAL A 5 2.54 -4.51 -32.07
N ALA A 6 1.35 -4.95 -31.64
CA ALA A 6 0.37 -4.08 -31.01
C ALA A 6 1.10 -3.22 -29.98
N SER A 7 0.97 -1.90 -30.08
CA SER A 7 1.51 -0.99 -29.07
C SER A 7 1.09 -1.52 -27.71
N GLU A 8 2.06 -1.94 -26.88
CA GLU A 8 1.78 -2.39 -25.53
C GLU A 8 0.97 -1.29 -24.84
N VAL A 9 -0.31 -1.58 -24.60
CA VAL A 9 -1.21 -0.64 -23.98
C VAL A 9 -0.67 -0.40 -22.58
N SER A 10 -0.31 0.85 -22.29
CA SER A 10 0.31 1.21 -21.02
C SER A 10 -0.60 0.78 -19.86
N PRO A 11 -0.06 0.09 -18.85
CA PRO A 11 -0.84 -0.32 -17.69
C PRO A 11 -1.42 0.90 -16.97
N LEU A 12 -2.67 0.78 -16.53
CA LEU A 12 -3.36 1.82 -15.79
C LEU A 12 -2.89 1.85 -14.33
N PRO A 13 -2.78 3.03 -13.69
CA PRO A 13 -2.51 3.16 -12.27
C PRO A 13 -3.46 2.34 -11.39
N TYR A 14 -3.00 1.98 -10.19
CA TYR A 14 -3.85 1.31 -9.20
C TYR A 14 -5.15 2.10 -8.93
N GLY A 15 -6.29 1.40 -9.00
CA GLY A 15 -7.64 1.93 -8.80
C GLY A 15 -8.35 2.43 -10.05
N GLU A 16 -7.64 2.63 -11.15
CA GLU A 16 -8.22 3.15 -12.38
C GLU A 16 -9.16 2.15 -13.06
N HIS A 17 -10.26 2.67 -13.63
CA HIS A 17 -11.26 1.85 -14.31
C HIS A 17 -10.70 1.25 -15.59
N GLN A 18 -10.64 -0.07 -15.65
CA GLN A 18 -10.29 -0.79 -16.87
C GLN A 18 -11.51 -0.91 -17.79
N GLY A 19 -12.66 -1.25 -17.23
CA GLY A 19 -13.91 -1.48 -17.96
C GLY A 19 -15.00 -2.01 -17.04
N SER A 20 -16.06 -2.57 -17.62
CA SER A 20 -17.15 -3.17 -16.85
C SER A 20 -17.83 -4.28 -17.62
N PHE A 21 -18.45 -5.23 -16.92
CA PHE A 21 -19.32 -6.24 -17.53
C PHE A 21 -20.65 -6.28 -16.80
N ARG A 22 -21.75 -6.03 -17.53
CA ARG A 22 -23.10 -5.87 -16.96
C ARG A 22 -23.15 -4.79 -15.88
N GLY A 23 -22.38 -3.71 -16.05
CA GLY A 23 -22.27 -2.61 -15.09
C GLY A 23 -21.36 -2.87 -13.88
N VAL A 24 -20.79 -4.07 -13.73
CA VAL A 24 -19.82 -4.35 -12.66
C VAL A 24 -18.43 -3.89 -13.11
N VAL A 25 -17.89 -2.85 -12.48
CA VAL A 25 -16.60 -2.23 -12.82
C VAL A 25 -15.42 -3.12 -12.45
N ALA A 26 -14.44 -3.24 -13.34
CA ALA A 26 -13.12 -3.78 -13.06
C ALA A 26 -12.10 -2.63 -12.93
N CYS A 27 -11.30 -2.65 -11.87
CA CYS A 27 -10.25 -1.67 -11.62
C CYS A 27 -8.86 -2.30 -11.72
N SER A 28 -7.88 -1.50 -12.15
CA SER A 28 -6.49 -1.93 -12.26
C SER A 28 -5.92 -2.23 -10.88
N ASN A 29 -5.35 -3.43 -10.75
CA ASN A 29 -4.49 -3.78 -9.62
C ASN A 29 -3.04 -3.32 -9.82
N ARG A 30 -2.78 -2.36 -10.72
CA ARG A 30 -1.46 -1.90 -11.17
C ARG A 30 -0.65 -2.97 -11.91
N ASP A 31 -0.26 -4.04 -11.24
CA ASP A 31 0.48 -5.18 -11.78
C ASP A 31 0.11 -6.48 -11.04
N ASP A 32 0.62 -7.62 -11.50
CA ASP A 32 0.26 -8.97 -11.04
C ASP A 32 0.87 -9.33 -9.67
N GLY A 33 1.87 -8.56 -9.24
CA GLY A 33 2.55 -8.71 -7.96
C GLY A 33 2.03 -7.77 -6.88
N TYR A 34 1.15 -6.83 -7.20
CA TYR A 34 0.69 -5.82 -6.26
C TYR A 34 -0.38 -6.37 -5.31
N PHE A 35 -0.19 -6.11 -4.02
CA PHE A 35 -1.16 -6.37 -2.97
C PHE A 35 -1.39 -5.09 -2.18
N SER A 36 -2.64 -4.61 -2.20
CA SER A 36 -2.97 -3.36 -1.51
C SER A 36 -3.13 -3.52 0.00
N GLY A 37 -3.50 -4.71 0.49
CA GLY A 37 -3.97 -4.92 1.86
C GLY A 37 -5.35 -4.29 2.15
N GLU A 38 -6.01 -3.73 1.13
CA GLU A 38 -7.25 -3.00 1.30
C GLU A 38 -8.47 -3.92 1.05
N ASN A 39 -9.26 -4.16 2.09
CA ASN A 39 -10.52 -4.91 1.93
C ASN A 39 -11.53 -4.15 1.06
N ASN A 40 -12.31 -4.85 0.25
CA ASN A 40 -13.44 -4.29 -0.47
C ASN A 40 -14.77 -4.80 0.10
N TYR A 41 -15.75 -3.89 0.20
CA TYR A 41 -17.08 -4.18 0.71
C TYR A 41 -18.15 -3.59 -0.20
N VAL A 42 -19.18 -4.36 -0.50
CA VAL A 42 -20.44 -3.86 -1.06
C VAL A 42 -21.38 -3.50 0.08
N ASP A 43 -22.07 -2.37 -0.04
CA ASP A 43 -22.96 -1.79 0.98
C ASP A 43 -22.33 -1.66 2.38
N THR A 44 -21.00 -1.53 2.43
CA THR A 44 -20.19 -1.45 3.66
C THR A 44 -20.21 -2.69 4.56
N SER A 45 -20.89 -3.77 4.18
CA SER A 45 -21.14 -4.94 5.03
C SER A 45 -20.78 -6.29 4.41
N ILE A 46 -20.75 -6.41 3.08
CA ILE A 46 -20.49 -7.69 2.40
C ILE A 46 -19.08 -7.65 1.81
N TYR A 47 -18.16 -8.40 2.40
CA TYR A 47 -16.78 -8.50 1.94
C TYR A 47 -16.70 -9.20 0.58
N THR A 48 -16.03 -8.57 -0.39
CA THR A 48 -15.82 -9.16 -1.72
C THR A 48 -14.41 -9.66 -1.93
N GLY A 49 -13.40 -9.13 -1.24
CA GLY A 49 -11.99 -9.50 -1.43
C GLY A 49 -11.06 -8.32 -1.21
N PHE A 50 -9.76 -8.51 -1.45
CA PHE A 50 -8.80 -7.41 -1.45
C PHE A 50 -8.84 -6.63 -2.78
N ARG A 51 -8.81 -5.30 -2.71
CA ARG A 51 -8.74 -4.42 -3.89
C ARG A 51 -7.39 -4.56 -4.60
N TYR A 52 -7.28 -4.82 -5.89
CA TYR A 52 -8.29 -5.21 -6.87
C TYR A 52 -7.92 -6.60 -7.41
N GLN A 53 -7.85 -7.59 -6.53
CA GLN A 53 -7.48 -8.96 -6.91
C GLN A 53 -8.56 -9.64 -7.75
N CYS A 54 -8.17 -10.71 -8.44
CA CYS A 54 -9.07 -11.48 -9.31
C CYS A 54 -10.27 -12.08 -8.56
N VAL A 55 -10.03 -12.63 -7.36
CA VAL A 55 -11.08 -13.18 -6.50
C VAL A 55 -12.09 -12.11 -6.07
N GLU A 56 -11.62 -10.90 -5.80
CA GLU A 56 -12.47 -9.76 -5.43
C GLU A 56 -13.49 -9.44 -6.53
N TYR A 57 -13.02 -9.34 -7.78
CA TYR A 57 -13.88 -9.08 -8.92
C TYR A 57 -14.89 -10.18 -9.14
N ALA A 58 -14.46 -11.45 -9.16
CA ALA A 58 -15.34 -12.59 -9.39
C ALA A 58 -16.44 -12.69 -8.32
N ARG A 59 -16.08 -12.49 -7.05
CA ARG A 59 -17.06 -12.51 -5.94
C ARG A 59 -18.02 -11.32 -6.02
N ARG A 60 -17.52 -10.12 -6.31
CA ARG A 60 -18.36 -8.91 -6.47
C ARG A 60 -19.29 -9.03 -7.67
N PHE A 61 -18.82 -9.59 -8.78
CA PHE A 61 -19.64 -9.85 -9.95
C PHE A 61 -20.81 -10.77 -9.62
N LEU A 62 -20.54 -11.92 -8.98
CA LEU A 62 -21.60 -12.84 -8.54
C LEU A 62 -22.57 -12.16 -7.56
N LEU A 63 -22.06 -11.43 -6.57
CA LEU A 63 -22.89 -10.75 -5.58
C LEU A 63 -23.85 -9.75 -6.24
N LEU A 64 -23.33 -8.86 -7.09
CA LEU A 64 -24.13 -7.80 -7.70
C LEU A 64 -25.11 -8.36 -8.75
N THR A 65 -24.75 -9.42 -9.47
CA THR A 65 -25.59 -9.98 -10.54
C THR A 65 -26.57 -11.05 -10.07
N THR A 66 -26.30 -11.73 -8.95
CA THR A 66 -27.13 -12.85 -8.46
C THR A 66 -27.56 -12.70 -7.00
N GLY A 67 -26.88 -11.89 -6.20
CA GLY A 67 -27.04 -11.89 -4.74
C GLY A 67 -26.30 -13.03 -4.04
N CYS A 68 -25.53 -13.83 -4.77
CA CYS A 68 -24.78 -14.97 -4.23
C CYS A 68 -23.28 -14.68 -4.16
N VAL A 69 -22.59 -15.38 -3.26
CA VAL A 69 -21.12 -15.39 -3.17
C VAL A 69 -20.61 -16.84 -3.07
N PHE A 70 -19.43 -17.10 -3.64
CA PHE A 70 -18.68 -18.32 -3.30
C PHE A 70 -17.94 -18.13 -1.97
N ALA A 71 -17.55 -19.26 -1.36
CA ALA A 71 -16.88 -19.29 -0.07
C ALA A 71 -15.54 -18.53 -0.08
N ASN A 72 -14.97 -18.32 1.11
CA ASN A 72 -13.60 -17.81 1.20
C ASN A 72 -12.60 -18.83 0.65
N CYS A 73 -11.53 -18.32 0.05
CA CYS A 73 -10.41 -19.11 -0.48
C CYS A 73 -9.11 -18.33 -0.25
N GLY A 74 -8.02 -19.07 -0.04
CA GLY A 74 -6.67 -18.53 0.02
C GLY A 74 -6.04 -18.39 -1.37
N ARG A 75 -6.49 -19.21 -2.34
CA ARG A 75 -6.03 -19.18 -3.73
C ARG A 75 -7.21 -19.13 -4.69
N ALA A 76 -7.07 -18.43 -5.81
CA ALA A 76 -8.09 -18.38 -6.85
C ALA A 76 -8.39 -19.78 -7.42
N SER A 77 -7.38 -20.65 -7.53
CA SER A 77 -7.56 -22.02 -8.02
C SER A 77 -8.52 -22.88 -7.17
N GLU A 78 -8.69 -22.57 -5.88
CA GLU A 78 -9.56 -23.33 -4.96
C GLU A 78 -11.04 -23.16 -5.30
N ILE A 79 -11.42 -22.08 -5.99
CA ILE A 79 -12.79 -21.82 -6.44
C ILE A 79 -13.28 -22.98 -7.32
N TYR A 80 -12.39 -23.59 -8.11
CA TYR A 80 -12.75 -24.68 -9.01
C TYR A 80 -13.29 -25.92 -8.25
N ALA A 81 -12.86 -26.13 -7.01
CA ALA A 81 -13.28 -27.24 -6.17
C ALA A 81 -14.58 -26.95 -5.38
N MET A 82 -15.14 -25.74 -5.48
CA MET A 82 -16.37 -25.39 -4.78
C MET A 82 -17.60 -25.95 -5.50
N ASP A 83 -18.59 -26.39 -4.72
CA ASP A 83 -19.82 -26.99 -5.24
C ASP A 83 -21.03 -26.06 -5.15
N HIS A 84 -20.97 -25.01 -4.32
CA HIS A 84 -22.10 -24.11 -4.10
C HIS A 84 -21.70 -22.63 -4.03
N ILE A 85 -22.63 -21.76 -4.45
CA ILE A 85 -22.69 -20.35 -4.09
C ILE A 85 -23.86 -20.11 -3.14
N THR A 86 -23.73 -19.16 -2.23
CA THR A 86 -24.72 -18.89 -1.17
C THR A 86 -25.32 -17.51 -1.34
N HIS A 87 -26.65 -17.40 -1.35
CA HIS A 87 -27.37 -16.13 -1.42
C HIS A 87 -27.31 -15.40 -0.07
N VAL A 88 -26.85 -14.14 -0.09
CA VAL A 88 -26.47 -13.42 1.13
C VAL A 88 -27.65 -13.01 2.01
N GLU A 89 -28.84 -12.86 1.44
CA GLU A 89 -30.05 -12.41 2.18
C GLU A 89 -30.91 -13.59 2.67
N THR A 90 -30.75 -14.79 2.09
CA THR A 90 -31.61 -15.95 2.37
C THR A 90 -30.86 -17.17 2.87
N GLY A 91 -29.54 -17.24 2.66
CA GLY A 91 -28.71 -18.40 2.97
C GLY A 91 -28.92 -19.58 2.02
N ALA A 92 -29.75 -19.44 0.99
CA ALA A 92 -29.98 -20.49 0.01
C ALA A 92 -28.69 -20.81 -0.77
N GLN A 93 -28.40 -22.09 -0.94
CA GLN A 93 -27.25 -22.58 -1.70
C GLN A 93 -27.67 -23.01 -3.10
N TYR A 94 -26.88 -22.61 -4.10
CA TYR A 94 -27.08 -22.95 -5.51
C TYR A 94 -25.85 -23.70 -6.01
N THR A 95 -26.08 -24.77 -6.77
CA THR A 95 -25.02 -25.64 -7.28
C THR A 95 -24.19 -24.94 -8.35
N LEU A 96 -22.87 -25.08 -8.23
CA LEU A 96 -21.90 -24.75 -9.27
C LEU A 96 -21.71 -25.97 -10.18
N HIS A 97 -22.06 -25.82 -11.45
CA HIS A 97 -21.86 -26.86 -12.47
C HIS A 97 -20.49 -26.69 -13.10
N ARG A 98 -19.66 -27.71 -12.93
CA ARG A 98 -18.26 -27.70 -13.35
C ARG A 98 -18.11 -28.25 -14.77
N HIS A 99 -17.45 -27.49 -15.63
CA HIS A 99 -17.13 -27.87 -17.01
C HIS A 99 -15.62 -27.94 -17.17
N HIS A 100 -15.10 -29.16 -17.33
CA HIS A 100 -13.67 -29.40 -17.37
C HIS A 100 -13.08 -29.08 -18.74
N ASN A 101 -12.02 -28.28 -18.76
CA ASN A 101 -11.32 -27.88 -19.98
C ASN A 101 -10.28 -28.94 -20.43
N ASP A 102 -10.46 -30.19 -20.02
CA ASP A 102 -9.63 -31.36 -20.33
C ASP A 102 -10.19 -32.20 -21.51
N GLY A 103 -11.23 -31.67 -22.18
CA GLY A 103 -11.85 -32.28 -23.35
C GLY A 103 -13.09 -33.07 -23.03
N THR A 104 -13.64 -32.90 -21.82
CA THR A 104 -14.88 -33.53 -21.39
C THR A 104 -16.06 -32.57 -21.29
N ALA A 105 -15.85 -31.24 -21.37
CA ALA A 105 -16.91 -30.24 -21.32
C ALA A 105 -17.84 -30.30 -22.54
N THR A 106 -19.05 -30.84 -22.38
CA THR A 106 -20.07 -30.90 -23.46
C THR A 106 -20.88 -29.61 -23.60
N GLN A 107 -20.92 -28.78 -22.55
CA GLN A 107 -21.62 -27.51 -22.53
C GLN A 107 -20.74 -26.40 -23.11
N LYS A 108 -21.25 -25.60 -24.05
CA LYS A 108 -20.54 -24.39 -24.51
C LYS A 108 -20.49 -23.37 -23.36
N PRO A 109 -19.34 -22.70 -23.11
CA PRO A 109 -19.29 -21.61 -22.14
C PRO A 109 -20.31 -20.50 -22.46
N ALA A 110 -20.81 -19.82 -21.44
CA ALA A 110 -21.78 -18.74 -21.57
C ALA A 110 -21.32 -17.44 -20.88
N PRO A 111 -21.74 -16.25 -21.35
CA PRO A 111 -21.49 -15.01 -20.65
C PRO A 111 -22.07 -15.00 -19.21
N GLY A 112 -21.19 -14.84 -18.22
CA GLY A 112 -21.47 -14.95 -16.79
C GLY A 112 -20.72 -16.10 -16.12
N ASP A 113 -20.33 -17.14 -16.86
CA ASP A 113 -19.61 -18.28 -16.28
C ASP A 113 -18.28 -17.85 -15.66
N ILE A 114 -17.91 -18.48 -14.54
CA ILE A 114 -16.65 -18.20 -13.84
C ILE A 114 -15.56 -19.11 -14.40
N ILE A 115 -14.57 -18.54 -15.09
CA ILE A 115 -13.41 -19.29 -15.60
C ILE A 115 -12.31 -19.33 -14.54
N VAL A 116 -11.74 -20.51 -14.28
CA VAL A 116 -10.74 -20.71 -13.21
C VAL A 116 -9.48 -21.36 -13.78
N TYR A 117 -8.33 -20.86 -13.35
CA TYR A 117 -7.00 -21.33 -13.74
C TYR A 117 -6.31 -22.06 -12.60
N PRO A 118 -5.56 -23.12 -12.92
CA PRO A 118 -4.89 -23.93 -11.91
C PRO A 118 -3.73 -23.16 -11.27
N TYR A 119 -3.35 -23.61 -10.08
CA TYR A 119 -2.07 -23.26 -9.48
C TYR A 119 -0.93 -23.66 -10.42
N HIS A 120 -0.08 -22.70 -10.77
CA HIS A 120 1.16 -22.93 -11.50
C HIS A 120 2.28 -22.10 -10.86
N PRO A 121 3.34 -22.71 -10.31
CA PRO A 121 4.33 -22.02 -9.46
C PRO A 121 5.01 -20.82 -10.15
N GLU A 122 5.22 -20.89 -11.46
CA GLU A 122 5.95 -19.86 -12.21
C GLU A 122 5.05 -18.84 -12.93
N LEU A 123 3.79 -19.19 -13.20
CA LEU A 123 2.94 -18.45 -14.15
C LEU A 123 1.66 -17.95 -13.50
N THR A 124 1.05 -18.76 -12.64
CA THR A 124 -0.16 -18.45 -11.88
C THR A 124 0.00 -18.99 -10.46
N PRO A 125 0.89 -18.43 -9.63
CA PRO A 125 1.25 -19.00 -8.33
C PRO A 125 0.07 -19.09 -7.36
N TRP A 126 -1.05 -18.40 -7.61
CA TRP A 126 -2.29 -18.50 -6.82
C TRP A 126 -3.47 -19.07 -7.62
N GLY A 127 -3.20 -19.61 -8.81
CA GLY A 127 -4.21 -19.72 -9.84
C GLY A 127 -4.67 -18.34 -10.33
N HIS A 128 -5.78 -18.32 -11.04
CA HIS A 128 -6.45 -17.10 -11.47
C HIS A 128 -7.95 -17.36 -11.64
N VAL A 129 -8.75 -16.30 -11.62
CA VAL A 129 -10.20 -16.39 -11.85
C VAL A 129 -10.67 -15.17 -12.64
N GLY A 130 -11.55 -15.41 -13.61
CA GLY A 130 -12.21 -14.37 -14.39
C GLY A 130 -13.67 -14.70 -14.60
N VAL A 131 -14.37 -13.80 -15.30
CA VAL A 131 -15.75 -13.98 -15.72
C VAL A 131 -15.79 -13.98 -17.24
N ILE A 132 -16.37 -14.99 -17.84
CA ILE A 132 -16.59 -15.01 -19.30
C ILE A 132 -17.61 -13.91 -19.62
N SER A 133 -17.19 -12.87 -20.32
CA SER A 133 -18.02 -11.70 -20.64
C SER A 133 -18.59 -11.72 -22.04
N PHE A 134 -18.01 -12.53 -22.94
CA PHE A 134 -18.45 -12.65 -24.32
C PHE A 134 -18.12 -14.04 -24.85
N VAL A 135 -18.96 -14.58 -25.74
CA VAL A 135 -18.72 -15.86 -26.41
C VAL A 135 -19.21 -15.77 -27.84
N ASP A 136 -18.35 -16.11 -28.80
CA ASP A 136 -18.74 -16.36 -30.19
C ASP A 136 -18.39 -17.81 -30.59
N ASP A 137 -18.26 -18.09 -31.88
CA ASP A 137 -17.96 -19.43 -32.38
C ASP A 137 -16.50 -19.86 -32.15
N ASN A 138 -15.58 -18.91 -32.04
CA ASN A 138 -14.13 -19.16 -32.08
C ASN A 138 -13.36 -18.57 -30.90
N ARG A 139 -13.99 -17.77 -30.04
CA ARG A 139 -13.34 -17.13 -28.88
C ARG A 139 -14.30 -16.85 -27.74
N VAL A 140 -13.73 -16.75 -26.55
CA VAL A 140 -14.36 -16.21 -25.35
C VAL A 140 -13.66 -14.90 -24.98
N GLY A 141 -14.44 -13.87 -24.64
CA GLY A 141 -13.95 -12.66 -23.99
C GLY A 141 -14.03 -12.84 -22.48
N ILE A 142 -13.01 -12.36 -21.77
CA ILE A 142 -12.90 -12.49 -20.31
C ILE A 142 -12.85 -11.09 -19.70
N ALA A 143 -13.69 -10.87 -18.68
CA ALA A 143 -13.60 -9.74 -17.76
C ALA A 143 -12.92 -10.21 -16.46
N GLU A 144 -11.89 -9.50 -16.02
CA GLU A 144 -11.06 -9.92 -14.89
C GLU A 144 -10.30 -8.73 -14.28
N GLN A 145 -9.79 -8.91 -13.06
CA GLN A 145 -8.79 -8.00 -12.48
C GLN A 145 -7.51 -8.78 -12.21
N ASN A 146 -6.39 -8.07 -12.07
CA ASN A 146 -5.10 -8.65 -11.67
C ASN A 146 -4.51 -9.66 -12.67
N HIS A 147 -4.63 -9.38 -13.97
CA HIS A 147 -3.94 -10.13 -15.02
C HIS A 147 -3.70 -9.26 -16.26
N TYR A 148 -4.75 -8.62 -16.76
CA TYR A 148 -4.66 -7.52 -17.71
C TYR A 148 -4.78 -6.20 -16.95
N PHE A 149 -3.98 -5.19 -17.32
CA PHE A 149 -3.90 -3.90 -16.60
C PHE A 149 -4.26 -2.67 -17.47
N GLY A 150 -4.59 -2.88 -18.74
CA GLY A 150 -5.05 -1.82 -19.64
C GLY A 150 -6.56 -1.59 -19.61
N PRO A 151 -7.06 -0.60 -20.36
CA PRO A 151 -8.48 -0.43 -20.63
C PRO A 151 -9.04 -1.63 -21.41
N PHE A 152 -10.20 -2.12 -20.98
CA PHE A 152 -10.94 -3.17 -21.67
C PHE A 152 -11.42 -2.68 -23.04
N THR A 153 -11.78 -3.64 -23.88
CA THR A 153 -12.37 -3.42 -25.20
C THR A 153 -13.82 -3.86 -25.21
N SER A 154 -14.60 -3.30 -26.14
CA SER A 154 -15.93 -3.82 -26.44
C SER A 154 -15.82 -4.87 -27.56
N PRO A 155 -16.55 -6.00 -27.49
CA PRO A 155 -16.57 -6.97 -28.59
C PRO A 155 -17.08 -6.39 -29.90
N ASN A 156 -18.11 -5.54 -29.82
CA ASN A 156 -18.69 -4.76 -30.90
C ASN A 156 -19.70 -3.75 -30.30
N GLU A 157 -20.07 -2.73 -31.07
CA GLU A 157 -20.95 -1.65 -30.62
C GLU A 157 -22.37 -2.08 -30.22
N SER A 158 -22.85 -3.25 -30.68
CA SER A 158 -24.19 -3.73 -30.35
C SER A 158 -24.24 -4.66 -29.13
N TYR A 159 -23.11 -5.20 -28.70
CA TYR A 159 -23.03 -6.04 -27.51
C TYR A 159 -23.01 -5.17 -26.26
N LEU A 160 -24.06 -5.28 -25.42
CA LEU A 160 -24.23 -4.50 -24.19
C LEU A 160 -24.03 -2.99 -24.43
N ASP A 161 -24.63 -2.46 -25.50
CA ASP A 161 -24.55 -1.04 -25.88
C ASP A 161 -23.11 -0.50 -25.99
N GLY A 162 -22.17 -1.35 -26.43
CA GLY A 162 -20.78 -0.99 -26.60
C GLY A 162 -19.98 -0.97 -25.29
N GLU A 163 -20.48 -1.58 -24.21
CA GLU A 163 -19.76 -1.73 -22.96
C GLU A 163 -18.38 -2.35 -23.20
N ARG A 164 -17.35 -1.76 -22.58
CA ARG A 164 -15.97 -2.26 -22.63
C ARG A 164 -15.81 -3.41 -21.64
N CYS A 165 -16.26 -4.59 -22.03
CA CYS A 165 -16.37 -5.76 -21.15
C CYS A 165 -15.31 -6.85 -21.37
N VAL A 166 -14.39 -6.68 -22.31
CA VAL A 166 -13.36 -7.70 -22.61
C VAL A 166 -11.97 -7.17 -22.28
N ALA A 167 -11.36 -7.75 -21.26
CA ALA A 167 -9.95 -7.54 -20.91
C ALA A 167 -9.04 -8.22 -21.95
N ARG A 168 -9.33 -9.49 -22.25
CA ARG A 168 -8.62 -10.30 -23.24
C ARG A 168 -9.53 -11.37 -23.83
N TYR A 169 -9.09 -11.93 -24.97
CA TYR A 169 -9.73 -13.07 -25.60
C TYR A 169 -8.91 -14.35 -25.41
N ALA A 170 -9.59 -15.47 -25.19
CA ALA A 170 -9.05 -16.81 -25.33
C ALA A 170 -9.75 -17.53 -26.49
N MET A 171 -9.07 -18.48 -27.13
CA MET A 171 -9.60 -19.21 -28.28
C MET A 171 -10.58 -20.28 -27.81
N LEU A 172 -11.75 -20.35 -28.43
CA LEU A 172 -12.76 -21.39 -28.20
C LEU A 172 -12.71 -22.37 -29.37
N THR A 173 -12.59 -23.65 -29.06
CA THR A 173 -12.60 -24.73 -30.06
C THR A 173 -13.66 -25.77 -29.71
N PHE A 174 -14.35 -26.28 -30.72
CA PHE A 174 -15.26 -27.40 -30.61
C PHE A 174 -14.65 -28.63 -31.28
N ASP A 175 -14.52 -29.72 -30.54
CA ASP A 175 -14.11 -31.01 -31.08
C ASP A 175 -15.35 -31.80 -31.51
N GLU A 176 -15.50 -31.97 -32.83
CA GLU A 176 -16.64 -32.68 -33.43
C GLU A 176 -16.68 -34.17 -33.09
N ALA A 177 -15.52 -34.80 -32.82
CA ALA A 177 -15.43 -36.23 -32.54
C ALA A 177 -15.88 -36.55 -31.12
N THR A 178 -15.48 -35.73 -30.15
CA THR A 178 -15.86 -35.89 -28.73
C THR A 178 -17.12 -35.10 -28.38
N LYS A 179 -17.57 -34.17 -29.23
CA LYS A 179 -18.65 -33.20 -28.96
C LYS A 179 -18.37 -32.36 -27.72
N THR A 180 -17.12 -31.93 -27.55
CA THR A 180 -16.69 -31.15 -26.39
C THR A 180 -16.04 -29.82 -26.76
N TRP A 181 -16.14 -28.87 -25.84
CA TRP A 181 -15.61 -27.53 -25.95
C TRP A 181 -14.30 -27.42 -25.19
N HIS A 182 -13.40 -26.60 -25.73
CA HIS A 182 -12.11 -26.29 -25.15
C HIS A 182 -11.79 -24.81 -25.28
N ILE A 183 -11.29 -24.22 -24.19
CA ILE A 183 -10.73 -22.87 -24.17
C ILE A 183 -9.21 -23.00 -24.17
N ARG A 184 -8.56 -22.39 -25.16
CA ARG A 184 -7.09 -22.33 -25.27
C ARG A 184 -6.60 -20.90 -25.09
N GLU A 185 -5.66 -20.74 -24.19
CA GLU A 185 -5.04 -19.45 -23.90
C GLU A 185 -3.98 -19.10 -24.94
N PRO A 186 -3.92 -17.84 -25.40
CA PRO A 186 -2.78 -17.37 -26.15
C PRO A 186 -1.57 -17.16 -25.22
N GLY A 187 -0.36 -17.43 -25.73
CA GLY A 187 0.89 -17.15 -25.02
C GLY A 187 1.26 -18.18 -23.96
N SER A 188 1.85 -17.71 -22.86
CA SER A 188 2.41 -18.56 -21.80
C SER A 188 1.44 -18.87 -20.66
N MET A 189 0.22 -18.33 -20.68
CA MET A 189 -0.74 -18.56 -19.59
C MET A 189 -1.14 -20.05 -19.54
N PRO A 190 -1.15 -20.69 -18.36
CA PRO A 190 -1.62 -22.08 -18.25
C PRO A 190 -3.06 -22.21 -18.73
N SER A 191 -3.39 -23.34 -19.36
CA SER A 191 -4.79 -23.63 -19.72
C SER A 191 -5.70 -23.53 -18.50
N ALA A 192 -6.87 -22.92 -18.67
CA ALA A 192 -7.91 -22.90 -17.63
C ALA A 192 -8.21 -24.34 -17.19
N ALA A 193 -8.45 -24.54 -15.89
CA ALA A 193 -8.92 -25.83 -15.37
C ALA A 193 -10.33 -26.14 -15.90
N GLY A 194 -11.15 -25.09 -16.06
CA GLY A 194 -12.51 -25.18 -16.53
C GLY A 194 -13.27 -23.89 -16.25
N TRP A 195 -14.58 -23.94 -16.43
CA TRP A 195 -15.50 -22.89 -16.02
C TRP A 195 -16.66 -23.45 -15.19
N LEU A 196 -17.24 -22.59 -14.36
CA LEU A 196 -18.35 -22.90 -13.47
C LEU A 196 -19.58 -22.12 -13.91
N SER A 197 -20.67 -22.83 -14.19
CA SER A 197 -21.98 -22.24 -14.46
C SER A 197 -22.93 -22.46 -13.28
N TYR A 198 -23.99 -21.64 -13.19
CA TYR A 198 -24.90 -21.61 -12.04
C TYR A 198 -26.32 -21.24 -12.51
N PRO A 199 -26.93 -22.05 -13.40
CA PRO A 199 -28.19 -21.71 -14.06
C PRO A 199 -29.38 -21.58 -13.10
N ASP A 200 -29.31 -22.22 -11.93
CA ASP A 200 -30.37 -22.20 -10.93
C ASP A 200 -30.30 -20.98 -9.99
N ALA A 201 -29.21 -20.21 -10.04
CA ALA A 201 -29.05 -19.03 -9.19
C ALA A 201 -29.95 -17.88 -9.68
N PRO A 202 -30.47 -17.05 -8.76
CA PRO A 202 -31.28 -15.90 -9.12
C PRO A 202 -30.46 -14.88 -9.90
N THR A 203 -31.15 -14.04 -10.69
CA THR A 203 -30.56 -12.89 -11.38
C THR A 203 -31.16 -11.62 -10.80
N ARG A 204 -30.31 -10.61 -10.53
CA ARG A 204 -30.74 -9.28 -10.06
C ARG A 204 -30.91 -8.35 -11.25
N GLU A 205 -32.12 -7.79 -11.40
CA GLU A 205 -32.39 -6.76 -12.41
C GLU A 205 -31.73 -5.42 -12.06
N GLN A 206 -31.71 -5.07 -10.77
CA GLN A 206 -31.07 -3.86 -10.25
C GLN A 206 -29.83 -4.22 -9.45
N ILE A 207 -28.69 -4.36 -10.15
CA ILE A 207 -27.47 -4.89 -9.55
C ILE A 207 -26.91 -4.06 -8.38
N HIS A 208 -27.22 -2.76 -8.34
CA HIS A 208 -26.80 -1.83 -7.28
C HIS A 208 -27.93 -1.48 -6.30
N ALA A 209 -29.05 -2.21 -6.32
CA ALA A 209 -30.04 -2.09 -5.25
C ALA A 209 -29.40 -2.58 -3.92
N PRO A 210 -29.63 -1.88 -2.79
CA PRO A 210 -29.05 -2.27 -1.50
C PRO A 210 -29.41 -3.70 -1.10
N PHE A 211 -28.49 -4.36 -0.38
CA PHE A 211 -28.70 -5.67 0.21
C PHE A 211 -29.18 -5.58 1.67
N THR A 212 -29.96 -6.57 2.07
CA THR A 212 -30.32 -6.86 3.47
C THR A 212 -29.73 -8.22 3.86
N PRO A 213 -28.39 -8.32 3.97
CA PRO A 213 -27.72 -9.59 4.21
C PRO A 213 -28.08 -10.20 5.56
N LEU A 214 -28.07 -11.53 5.64
CA LEU A 214 -28.16 -12.26 6.89
C LEU A 214 -26.99 -11.89 7.82
N PRO A 215 -27.16 -11.95 9.15
CA PRO A 215 -26.08 -11.65 10.10
C PRO A 215 -24.77 -12.39 9.83
N CYS A 216 -24.83 -13.65 9.38
CA CYS A 216 -23.63 -14.44 9.06
C CYS A 216 -22.92 -14.00 7.76
N ALA A 217 -23.64 -13.35 6.84
CA ALA A 217 -23.10 -12.80 5.60
C ALA A 217 -22.55 -11.38 5.79
N ILE A 218 -22.94 -10.71 6.87
CA ILE A 218 -22.33 -9.44 7.29
C ILE A 218 -20.92 -9.75 7.82
N LYS A 219 -19.92 -9.39 7.02
CA LYS A 219 -18.54 -9.30 7.48
C LYS A 219 -18.32 -7.86 7.92
N VAL A 220 -18.80 -7.56 9.13
CA VAL A 220 -18.66 -6.23 9.71
C VAL A 220 -17.17 -5.90 9.82
N ARG A 221 -16.81 -4.66 9.49
CA ARG A 221 -15.45 -4.11 9.70
C ARG A 221 -15.01 -4.24 11.17
N SER A 222 -15.97 -4.39 12.08
CA SER A 222 -15.74 -4.58 13.51
C SER A 222 -16.34 -5.88 14.03
N THR A 223 -15.51 -6.71 14.63
CA THR A 223 -15.89 -7.88 15.42
C THR A 223 -15.92 -7.51 16.91
N PRO A 224 -16.86 -8.04 17.71
CA PRO A 224 -16.86 -7.83 19.16
C PRO A 224 -15.58 -8.38 19.82
N PHE A 225 -15.10 -7.72 20.88
CA PHE A 225 -13.88 -8.11 21.59
C PHE A 225 -13.91 -9.52 22.20
N ASP A 226 -15.10 -10.09 22.44
CA ASP A 226 -15.27 -11.42 23.04
C ASP A 226 -15.29 -12.58 22.02
N GLN A 227 -15.10 -12.28 20.72
CA GLN A 227 -15.01 -13.26 19.64
C GLN A 227 -13.54 -13.60 19.35
N ASP A 228 -13.28 -14.88 19.02
CA ASP A 228 -11.93 -15.36 18.71
C ASP A 228 -11.36 -14.78 17.39
N ASP A 229 -12.23 -14.24 16.52
CA ASP A 229 -11.86 -13.59 15.27
C ASP A 229 -11.58 -12.08 15.42
N HIS A 230 -11.64 -11.52 16.63
CA HIS A 230 -11.29 -10.12 16.87
C HIS A 230 -9.80 -9.82 16.60
N PRO A 231 -9.45 -8.81 15.79
CA PRO A 231 -8.05 -8.45 15.47
C PRO A 231 -7.23 -7.99 16.68
N PHE A 232 -6.00 -8.49 16.77
CA PHE A 232 -5.07 -8.14 17.84
C PHE A 232 -3.61 -8.22 17.40
N LEU A 233 -2.77 -7.52 18.16
CA LEU A 233 -1.31 -7.56 18.10
C LEU A 233 -0.77 -8.40 19.26
N THR A 234 0.27 -9.18 19.03
CA THR A 234 1.03 -9.89 20.07
C THR A 234 2.43 -9.29 20.14
N HIS A 235 2.82 -8.76 21.28
CA HIS A 235 4.18 -8.28 21.53
C HIS A 235 5.00 -9.36 22.20
N TYR A 236 6.08 -9.78 21.54
CA TYR A 236 7.06 -10.72 22.06
C TYR A 236 8.27 -9.97 22.62
N HIS A 237 8.54 -10.13 23.91
CA HIS A 237 9.74 -9.60 24.56
C HIS A 237 10.86 -10.64 24.48
N LEU A 238 11.92 -10.34 23.71
CA LEU A 238 13.04 -11.24 23.48
C LEU A 238 14.19 -10.86 24.41
N HIS A 239 14.22 -11.46 25.60
CA HIS A 239 15.12 -11.00 26.69
C HIS A 239 16.61 -10.96 26.30
N ASN A 240 17.10 -11.95 25.56
CA ASN A 240 18.48 -11.98 25.08
C ASN A 240 18.69 -11.15 23.79
N GLY A 241 17.59 -10.81 23.11
CA GLY A 241 17.60 -10.20 21.78
C GLY A 241 18.28 -11.03 20.69
N PHE A 242 18.35 -10.46 19.48
CA PHE A 242 19.17 -10.96 18.37
C PHE A 242 20.01 -9.81 17.83
N ASP A 243 21.32 -9.93 17.93
CA ASP A 243 22.22 -8.90 17.42
C ASP A 243 22.17 -8.84 15.90
N ILE A 244 22.03 -7.64 15.37
CA ILE A 244 22.11 -7.30 13.96
C ILE A 244 23.10 -6.14 13.78
N PRO A 245 23.72 -5.93 12.61
CA PRO A 245 24.68 -4.84 12.43
C PRO A 245 24.16 -3.44 12.81
N SER A 246 22.85 -3.19 12.69
CA SER A 246 22.20 -1.93 13.06
C SER A 246 21.79 -1.83 14.54
N GLY A 247 21.88 -2.89 15.34
CA GLY A 247 21.41 -2.88 16.73
C GLY A 247 21.08 -4.26 17.28
N CYS A 248 20.10 -4.35 18.18
CA CYS A 248 19.68 -5.62 18.78
C CYS A 248 18.15 -5.76 18.76
N VAL A 249 17.65 -6.84 18.15
CA VAL A 249 16.22 -7.12 18.06
C VAL A 249 15.73 -7.70 19.39
N ARG A 250 15.19 -6.85 20.28
CA ARG A 250 14.63 -7.26 21.57
C ARG A 250 13.11 -7.37 21.60
N HIS A 251 12.45 -6.87 20.56
CA HIS A 251 11.00 -6.86 20.46
C HIS A 251 10.60 -7.42 19.10
N ALA A 252 9.54 -8.22 19.10
CA ALA A 252 8.90 -8.67 17.87
C ALA A 252 7.39 -8.59 18.02
N TYR A 253 6.69 -8.42 16.91
CA TYR A 253 5.24 -8.28 16.91
C TYR A 253 4.60 -9.29 15.96
N GLY A 254 3.68 -10.08 16.51
CA GLY A 254 2.78 -10.92 15.75
C GLY A 254 1.48 -10.18 15.50
N MET A 255 0.94 -10.30 14.30
CA MET A 255 -0.35 -9.74 13.94
C MET A 255 -1.33 -10.90 13.73
N ARG A 256 -2.58 -10.78 14.18
CA ARG A 256 -3.59 -11.84 13.97
C ARG A 256 -4.91 -11.27 13.44
N ASN A 257 -5.66 -12.13 12.75
CA ASN A 257 -7.02 -11.86 12.28
C ASN A 257 -7.08 -10.65 11.34
N GLY A 258 -6.19 -10.60 10.34
CA GLY A 258 -6.20 -9.53 9.35
C GLY A 258 -5.35 -8.31 9.73
N THR A 259 -4.83 -8.24 10.97
CA THR A 259 -4.04 -7.08 11.46
C THR A 259 -2.81 -6.80 10.58
N ALA A 260 -2.21 -7.85 10.00
CA ALA A 260 -1.10 -7.76 9.05
C ALA A 260 -1.50 -7.01 7.77
N GLU A 261 -2.57 -7.49 7.14
CA GLU A 261 -3.14 -6.93 5.92
C GLU A 261 -3.61 -5.50 6.17
N THR A 262 -4.09 -5.18 7.37
CA THR A 262 -4.50 -3.81 7.71
C THR A 262 -3.34 -2.82 7.68
N LEU A 263 -2.12 -3.23 8.07
CA LEU A 263 -0.93 -2.37 8.00
C LEU A 263 -0.53 -2.13 6.55
N VAL A 264 -0.58 -3.19 5.73
CA VAL A 264 -0.39 -3.10 4.27
C VAL A 264 -1.45 -2.15 3.67
N GLY A 265 -2.72 -2.32 4.05
CA GLY A 265 -3.83 -1.46 3.66
C GLY A 265 -3.61 0.00 4.03
N ALA A 266 -3.12 0.26 5.25
CA ALA A 266 -2.81 1.59 5.74
C ALA A 266 -1.67 2.24 4.94
N THR A 267 -0.63 1.51 4.59
CA THR A 267 0.46 2.02 3.74
C THR A 267 -0.01 2.30 2.31
N SER A 268 -0.84 1.45 1.72
CA SER A 268 -1.45 1.71 0.40
C SER A 268 -2.37 2.93 0.44
N ALA A 269 -3.15 3.07 1.52
CA ALA A 269 -4.00 4.21 1.73
C ALA A 269 -3.19 5.51 1.91
N ALA A 270 -2.09 5.49 2.67
CA ALA A 270 -1.19 6.63 2.81
C ALA A 270 -0.61 7.04 1.46
N ALA A 271 -0.13 6.07 0.66
CA ALA A 271 0.36 6.31 -0.70
C ALA A 271 -0.71 7.01 -1.56
N ARG A 272 -1.95 6.50 -1.54
CA ARG A 272 -3.08 7.08 -2.27
C ARG A 272 -3.35 8.53 -1.81
N VAL A 273 -3.42 8.79 -0.51
CA VAL A 273 -3.70 10.14 0.02
C VAL A 273 -2.63 11.15 -0.42
N LEU A 274 -1.34 10.77 -0.33
CA LEU A 274 -0.23 11.60 -0.80
C LEU A 274 -0.37 11.89 -2.29
N ARG A 275 -0.62 10.85 -3.10
CA ARG A 275 -0.77 10.93 -4.56
C ARG A 275 -1.88 11.89 -4.98
N PHE A 276 -3.10 11.71 -4.48
CA PHE A 276 -4.24 12.56 -4.83
C PHE A 276 -4.02 14.02 -4.44
N THR A 277 -3.43 14.25 -3.26
CA THR A 277 -3.16 15.61 -2.78
C THR A 277 -2.08 16.28 -3.64
N LEU A 278 -1.00 15.57 -3.99
CA LEU A 278 0.03 16.09 -4.90
C LEU A 278 -0.50 16.35 -6.31
N HIS A 279 -1.35 15.48 -6.86
CA HIS A 279 -2.01 15.76 -8.16
C HIS A 279 -2.90 16.99 -8.09
N LEU A 280 -3.60 17.24 -6.98
CA LEU A 280 -4.41 18.44 -6.83
C LEU A 280 -3.56 19.72 -6.83
N LEU A 281 -2.38 19.67 -6.23
CA LEU A 281 -1.46 20.80 -6.14
C LEU A 281 -0.67 21.04 -7.44
N PHE A 282 -0.25 19.98 -8.14
CA PHE A 282 0.73 20.08 -9.24
C PHE A 282 0.27 19.51 -10.58
N ARG A 283 -0.63 18.53 -10.62
CA ARG A 283 -1.00 17.81 -11.86
C ARG A 283 -2.48 17.43 -11.93
N ARG A 284 -3.34 18.44 -11.88
CA ARG A 284 -4.80 18.30 -11.79
C ARG A 284 -5.42 17.51 -12.95
N GLY A 285 -4.84 17.54 -14.15
CA GLY A 285 -5.36 16.76 -15.29
C GLY A 285 -5.33 15.25 -15.11
N ARG A 286 -4.59 14.74 -14.12
CA ARG A 286 -4.60 13.33 -13.72
C ARG A 286 -5.78 12.97 -12.81
N LEU A 287 -6.49 13.97 -12.30
CA LEU A 287 -7.66 13.79 -11.43
C LEU A 287 -8.95 13.93 -12.23
N GLY A 288 -9.90 13.08 -11.90
CA GLY A 288 -11.26 13.14 -12.41
C GLY A 288 -11.96 14.45 -12.06
N PRO A 289 -12.99 14.83 -12.82
CA PRO A 289 -13.69 16.10 -12.64
C PRO A 289 -14.28 16.28 -11.24
N ALA A 290 -14.80 15.20 -10.64
CA ALA A 290 -15.41 15.27 -9.31
C ALA A 290 -14.37 15.56 -8.22
N PHE A 291 -13.21 14.89 -8.26
CA PHE A 291 -12.14 15.14 -7.31
C PHE A 291 -11.62 16.57 -7.43
N ARG A 292 -11.39 17.05 -8.66
CA ARG A 292 -10.97 18.44 -8.92
C ARG A 292 -11.97 19.48 -8.43
N ALA A 293 -13.26 19.13 -8.39
CA ALA A 293 -14.31 20.00 -7.92
C ALA A 293 -14.44 20.03 -6.40
N LEU A 294 -13.86 19.08 -5.64
CA LEU A 294 -13.97 19.03 -4.18
C LEU A 294 -13.73 20.37 -3.47
N PRO A 295 -12.73 21.19 -3.84
CA PRO A 295 -12.51 22.52 -3.23
C PRO A 295 -13.71 23.48 -3.32
N THR A 296 -14.62 23.29 -4.29
CA THR A 296 -15.87 24.07 -4.41
C THR A 296 -16.97 23.62 -3.45
N ASN A 297 -16.70 22.59 -2.64
CA ASN A 297 -17.65 21.89 -1.78
C ASN A 297 -18.90 21.37 -2.54
N PRO A 298 -18.73 20.59 -3.63
CA PRO A 298 -19.85 20.16 -4.48
C PRO A 298 -20.78 19.18 -3.76
N LEU A 299 -20.31 18.56 -2.66
CA LEU A 299 -21.07 17.63 -1.84
C LEU A 299 -21.81 18.31 -0.68
N ASN A 300 -21.71 19.64 -0.56
CA ASN A 300 -22.28 20.42 0.54
C ASN A 300 -21.93 19.84 1.91
N ALA A 301 -20.67 19.45 2.08
CA ALA A 301 -20.11 19.00 3.34
C ALA A 301 -20.37 20.06 4.42
N THR A 302 -20.87 19.64 5.57
CA THR A 302 -20.80 20.48 6.77
C THR A 302 -19.34 20.54 7.18
N LEU A 303 -18.71 21.64 6.81
CA LEU A 303 -17.37 21.96 7.28
C LEU A 303 -17.49 22.40 8.75
N PRO A 304 -16.55 22.04 9.63
CA PRO A 304 -16.59 22.47 11.02
C PRO A 304 -16.82 23.98 11.11
N GLU A 305 -18.01 24.39 11.57
CA GLU A 305 -18.33 25.78 11.83
C GLU A 305 -17.61 26.22 13.11
N GLY A 306 -16.80 27.28 13.05
CA GLY A 306 -16.36 27.93 14.28
C GLY A 306 -15.24 27.26 15.08
N ALA A 307 -14.41 26.39 14.50
CA ALA A 307 -13.00 26.41 14.88
C ALA A 307 -12.48 27.77 14.39
N GLY A 308 -12.61 28.79 15.24
CA GLY A 308 -12.77 30.17 14.79
C GLY A 308 -11.75 30.58 13.72
N ALA A 309 -12.15 31.54 12.89
CA ALA A 309 -11.25 32.42 12.16
C ALA A 309 -10.18 33.11 13.06
N SER A 310 -10.01 32.70 14.32
CA SER A 310 -8.96 33.04 15.28
C SER A 310 -7.69 32.19 15.12
N ALA A 311 -7.75 30.91 14.72
CA ALA A 311 -6.54 30.09 14.55
C ALA A 311 -5.89 30.36 13.18
N GLU A 312 -4.61 30.71 13.20
CA GLU A 312 -3.84 31.05 11.99
C GLU A 312 -3.84 29.94 10.94
N ALA A 313 -3.64 28.69 11.37
CA ALA A 313 -3.65 27.52 10.49
C ALA A 313 -4.95 27.37 9.66
N CYS A 314 -6.12 27.60 10.28
CA CYS A 314 -7.39 27.52 9.56
C CYS A 314 -7.50 28.60 8.49
N ARG A 315 -7.03 29.83 8.77
CA ARG A 315 -7.04 30.93 7.80
C ARG A 315 -6.12 30.67 6.62
N GLU A 316 -4.93 30.12 6.87
CA GLU A 316 -3.96 29.79 5.84
C GLU A 316 -4.50 28.71 4.89
N VAL A 317 -5.06 27.62 5.43
CA VAL A 317 -5.62 26.55 4.59
C VAL A 317 -6.85 27.03 3.82
N ASP A 318 -7.71 27.85 4.43
CA ASP A 318 -8.86 28.45 3.73
C ASP A 318 -8.42 29.38 2.59
N ALA A 319 -7.32 30.13 2.76
CA ALA A 319 -6.77 30.96 1.69
C ALA A 319 -6.30 30.13 0.49
N LEU A 320 -5.62 29.01 0.73
CA LEU A 320 -5.25 28.06 -0.33
C LEU A 320 -6.49 27.47 -1.01
N PHE A 321 -7.48 27.01 -0.23
CA PHE A 321 -8.69 26.39 -0.77
C PHE A 321 -9.56 27.35 -1.57
N LYS A 322 -9.56 28.64 -1.21
CA LYS A 322 -10.24 29.68 -1.99
C LYS A 322 -9.69 29.74 -3.41
N VAL A 323 -8.37 29.66 -3.59
CA VAL A 323 -7.73 29.62 -4.91
C VAL A 323 -8.01 28.29 -5.61
N LEU A 324 -7.92 27.16 -4.89
CA LEU A 324 -8.23 25.84 -5.44
C LEU A 324 -9.68 25.71 -5.97
N ALA A 325 -10.60 26.50 -5.42
CA ALA A 325 -12.02 26.56 -5.79
C ALA A 325 -12.33 27.53 -6.94
N GLU A 326 -11.38 28.36 -7.38
CA GLU A 326 -11.59 29.24 -8.52
C GLU A 326 -11.89 28.42 -9.78
N LYS A 327 -12.86 28.87 -10.59
CA LYS A 327 -13.40 28.09 -11.71
C LYS A 327 -12.33 27.72 -12.75
N ASP A 328 -11.42 28.64 -13.06
CA ASP A 328 -10.29 28.41 -13.95
C ASP A 328 -9.28 27.41 -13.36
N VAL A 329 -9.06 27.46 -12.05
CA VAL A 329 -8.20 26.50 -11.34
C VAL A 329 -8.82 25.10 -11.28
N VAL A 330 -10.12 24.99 -11.01
CA VAL A 330 -10.87 23.71 -11.04
C VAL A 330 -10.79 23.04 -12.40
N ASN A 331 -10.96 23.81 -13.47
CA ASN A 331 -10.98 23.30 -14.84
C ASN A 331 -9.59 23.11 -15.46
N ALA A 332 -8.53 23.63 -14.83
CA ALA A 332 -7.16 23.45 -15.32
C ALA A 332 -6.79 21.96 -15.36
N THR A 333 -6.53 21.44 -16.56
CA THR A 333 -6.10 20.06 -16.81
C THR A 333 -4.63 19.97 -17.18
N GLU A 334 -4.13 20.88 -18.02
CA GLU A 334 -2.81 20.72 -18.64
C GLU A 334 -1.67 21.33 -17.81
N THR A 335 -1.91 22.51 -17.24
CA THR A 335 -0.90 23.29 -16.51
C THR A 335 -1.46 23.84 -15.21
N THR A 336 -0.60 23.92 -14.18
CA THR A 336 -0.97 24.58 -12.93
C THR A 336 -1.04 26.09 -13.16
N PRO A 337 -2.14 26.77 -12.82
CA PRO A 337 -2.22 28.23 -12.94
C PRO A 337 -1.22 28.93 -12.01
N ASP A 338 -0.63 30.05 -12.45
CA ASP A 338 0.36 30.80 -11.64
C ASP A 338 -0.19 31.25 -10.28
N ARG A 339 -1.48 31.59 -10.22
CA ARG A 339 -2.15 31.91 -8.94
C ARG A 339 -2.13 30.74 -7.97
N LEU A 340 -2.33 29.52 -8.46
CA LEU A 340 -2.25 28.33 -7.62
C LEU A 340 -0.81 28.11 -7.17
N ARG A 341 0.19 28.23 -8.06
CA ARG A 341 1.60 28.15 -7.65
C ARG A 341 1.92 29.14 -6.54
N GLN A 342 1.48 30.40 -6.68
CA GLN A 342 1.68 31.44 -5.68
C GLN A 342 0.98 31.11 -4.36
N ALA A 343 -0.24 30.56 -4.42
CA ALA A 343 -0.98 30.13 -3.24
C ALA A 343 -0.28 28.97 -2.52
N VAL A 344 0.22 27.98 -3.26
CA VAL A 344 1.03 26.88 -2.70
C VAL A 344 2.30 27.41 -2.04
N ALA A 345 3.06 28.27 -2.74
CA ALA A 345 4.28 28.87 -2.21
C ALA A 345 4.02 29.63 -0.91
N THR A 346 2.96 30.44 -0.87
CA THR A 346 2.56 31.21 0.31
C THR A 346 2.11 30.30 1.45
N TYR A 347 1.31 29.28 1.16
CA TYR A 347 0.77 28.38 2.18
C TYR A 347 1.85 27.52 2.85
N PHE A 348 2.84 27.06 2.08
CA PHE A 348 3.96 26.27 2.61
C PHE A 348 5.15 27.12 3.10
N ASP A 349 5.08 28.44 2.95
CA ASP A 349 6.18 29.38 3.23
C ASP A 349 7.48 28.98 2.52
N ILE A 350 7.38 28.72 1.22
CA ILE A 350 8.50 28.34 0.36
C ILE A 350 8.59 29.24 -0.87
N PRO A 351 9.80 29.38 -1.45
CA PRO A 351 9.97 30.11 -2.70
C PRO A 351 9.15 29.52 -3.87
N ILE A 352 8.67 30.40 -4.75
CA ILE A 352 7.83 30.01 -5.90
C ILE A 352 8.60 29.11 -6.88
N GLU A 353 9.91 29.31 -7.01
CA GLU A 353 10.80 28.49 -7.82
C GLU A 353 10.85 27.03 -7.33
N TRP A 354 10.70 26.79 -6.02
CA TRP A 354 10.62 25.43 -5.49
C TRP A 354 9.32 24.78 -5.90
N VAL A 355 8.20 25.51 -5.84
CA VAL A 355 6.90 25.01 -6.31
C VAL A 355 6.95 24.65 -7.80
N MET A 356 7.60 25.46 -8.63
CA MET A 356 7.81 25.16 -10.06
C MET A 356 8.67 23.91 -10.27
N ALA A 357 9.76 23.77 -9.50
CA ALA A 357 10.61 22.58 -9.55
C ALA A 357 9.89 21.31 -9.08
N MET A 358 9.11 21.40 -8.00
CA MET A 358 8.25 20.32 -7.50
C MET A 358 7.22 19.90 -8.55
N GLU A 359 6.56 20.86 -9.22
CA GLU A 359 5.63 20.57 -10.30
C GLU A 359 6.32 19.90 -11.48
N ARG A 360 7.52 20.35 -11.87
CA ARG A 360 8.33 19.73 -12.92
C ARG A 360 8.66 18.28 -12.59
N ASP A 361 9.15 18.02 -11.39
CA ASP A 361 9.50 16.67 -10.93
C ASP A 361 8.27 15.75 -10.92
N PHE A 362 7.15 16.27 -10.43
CA PHE A 362 5.90 15.52 -10.35
C PHE A 362 5.21 15.35 -11.71
N ALA A 363 5.50 16.20 -12.69
CA ALA A 363 4.89 16.18 -14.02
C ALA A 363 5.11 14.90 -14.80
N LYS A 364 6.32 14.37 -14.68
CA LYS A 364 6.76 13.19 -15.43
C LYS A 364 6.33 11.90 -14.73
N GLY A 365 5.89 11.96 -13.48
CA GLY A 365 5.31 10.83 -12.76
C GLY A 365 5.70 10.81 -11.30
N GLU A 366 5.28 9.75 -10.61
CA GLU A 366 5.38 9.58 -9.17
C GLU A 366 6.71 8.94 -8.74
N THR A 367 7.84 9.33 -9.36
CA THR A 367 9.12 8.61 -9.19
C THR A 367 9.85 9.00 -7.92
N HIS A 368 9.97 8.08 -6.96
CA HIS A 368 10.89 8.15 -5.82
C HIS A 368 11.25 6.74 -5.32
N MET A 369 12.37 6.64 -4.63
CA MET A 369 12.93 5.35 -4.24
C MET A 369 12.17 4.70 -3.08
N ALA A 370 11.94 5.45 -2.00
CA ALA A 370 11.32 4.90 -0.80
C ALA A 370 10.80 6.00 0.12
N ALA A 371 9.77 5.68 0.89
CA ALA A 371 9.37 6.39 2.08
C ALA A 371 9.06 5.40 3.20
N VAL A 372 9.47 5.73 4.42
CA VAL A 372 9.02 5.04 5.62
C VAL A 372 7.76 5.73 6.12
N VAL A 373 6.69 4.97 6.27
CA VAL A 373 5.45 5.43 6.88
C VAL A 373 5.33 4.79 8.26
N SER A 374 5.38 5.62 9.29
CA SER A 374 5.20 5.20 10.68
C SER A 374 3.73 5.28 11.05
N PHE A 375 3.26 4.26 11.74
CA PHE A 375 1.89 4.14 12.22
C PHE A 375 1.86 3.87 13.72
N TYR A 376 0.85 4.42 14.40
CA TYR A 376 0.48 4.00 15.74
C TYR A 376 -0.69 3.02 15.66
N PRO A 377 -0.67 1.92 16.42
CA PRO A 377 -1.79 1.00 16.47
C PRO A 377 -2.99 1.68 17.18
N ASN A 378 -4.20 1.38 16.73
CA ASN A 378 -5.43 1.83 17.37
C ASN A 378 -5.82 0.83 18.48
N ILE A 379 -5.02 0.73 19.55
CA ILE A 379 -5.21 -0.29 20.60
C ILE A 379 -6.39 0.07 21.51
N GLU A 380 -7.16 -0.94 21.90
CA GLU A 380 -8.22 -0.78 22.90
C GLU A 380 -7.63 -0.62 24.31
N THR A 381 -8.16 0.34 25.04
CA THR A 381 -7.72 0.70 26.40
C THR A 381 -8.85 0.62 27.43
N ASP A 382 -10.10 0.49 26.99
CA ASP A 382 -11.26 0.30 27.87
C ASP A 382 -11.14 -1.02 28.64
N SER A 383 -11.31 -0.93 29.96
CA SER A 383 -11.11 -2.06 30.85
C SER A 383 -12.12 -3.19 30.63
N ALA A 384 -13.38 -2.88 30.31
CA ALA A 384 -14.41 -3.88 30.10
C ALA A 384 -14.19 -4.64 28.78
N ALA A 385 -13.81 -3.94 27.72
CA ALA A 385 -13.44 -4.55 26.44
C ALA A 385 -12.20 -5.47 26.58
N LEU A 386 -11.17 -5.02 27.30
CA LEU A 386 -9.97 -5.81 27.57
C LEU A 386 -10.28 -7.07 28.41
N GLU A 387 -11.18 -6.98 29.38
CA GLU A 387 -11.64 -8.14 30.15
C GLU A 387 -12.39 -9.15 29.28
N ALA A 388 -13.29 -8.66 28.41
CA ALA A 388 -14.03 -9.50 27.47
C ALA A 388 -13.10 -10.25 26.52
N PHE A 389 -12.10 -9.55 25.95
CA PHE A 389 -11.06 -10.13 25.12
C PHE A 389 -10.26 -11.21 25.85
N ARG A 390 -9.71 -10.89 27.03
CA ARG A 390 -8.94 -11.85 27.84
C ARG A 390 -9.77 -13.07 28.23
N ALA A 391 -11.06 -12.89 28.52
CA ALA A 391 -11.96 -14.00 28.83
C ALA A 391 -12.17 -14.93 27.61
N ALA A 392 -12.33 -14.37 26.41
CA ALA A 392 -12.43 -15.14 25.17
C ALA A 392 -11.15 -15.94 24.89
N ARG A 393 -9.97 -15.31 24.98
CA ARG A 393 -8.66 -15.97 24.77
C ARG A 393 -8.41 -17.12 25.76
N LYS A 394 -8.88 -16.99 27.00
CA LYS A 394 -8.84 -18.07 27.99
C LYS A 394 -9.77 -19.23 27.60
N ARG A 395 -10.96 -18.96 27.08
CA ARG A 395 -11.91 -20.00 26.63
C ARG A 395 -11.39 -20.79 25.45
N SER A 396 -10.76 -20.15 24.47
CA SER A 396 -10.22 -20.81 23.28
C SER A 396 -8.91 -21.59 23.53
N GLY A 397 -8.38 -21.60 24.77
CA GLY A 397 -7.16 -22.32 25.11
C GLY A 397 -5.90 -21.75 24.46
N THR A 398 -5.97 -20.50 23.98
CA THR A 398 -4.91 -19.85 23.20
C THR A 398 -4.08 -18.88 24.04
N TRP A 399 -4.53 -18.55 25.25
CA TRP A 399 -3.76 -17.76 26.22
C TRP A 399 -2.75 -18.64 26.98
N ALA A 400 -1.45 -18.49 26.68
CA ALA A 400 -0.39 -19.02 27.52
C ALA A 400 -0.21 -18.09 28.73
N ALA A 401 -0.75 -18.46 29.89
CA ALA A 401 -0.43 -17.74 31.12
C ALA A 401 1.08 -17.88 31.42
N PRO A 402 1.78 -16.82 31.88
CA PRO A 402 3.16 -16.95 32.28
C PRO A 402 3.27 -17.93 33.46
N ALA A 403 4.26 -18.82 33.40
CA ALA A 403 4.50 -19.80 34.45
C ALA A 403 4.79 -19.08 35.78
N VAL A 404 3.95 -19.30 36.78
CA VAL A 404 4.10 -18.73 38.13
C VAL A 404 5.36 -19.30 38.78
N GLY A 405 6.38 -18.45 38.98
CA GLY A 405 7.63 -18.77 39.68
C GLY A 405 8.00 -17.72 40.72
N THR A 406 7.99 -18.09 42.00
CA THR A 406 8.33 -17.27 43.18
C THR A 406 9.47 -16.24 43.01
N VAL A 407 9.17 -14.97 43.29
CA VAL A 407 10.12 -13.84 43.36
C VAL A 407 11.01 -13.95 44.61
N PRO A 408 12.35 -13.86 44.51
CA PRO A 408 13.20 -13.64 45.67
C PRO A 408 13.24 -12.14 46.04
N ARG A 409 12.92 -11.82 47.29
CA ARG A 409 13.06 -10.47 47.87
C ARG A 409 14.54 -10.08 47.92
N THR A 410 14.90 -8.97 47.27
CA THR A 410 16.14 -8.24 47.60
C THR A 410 15.85 -6.77 47.87
N THR A 411 16.45 -6.32 48.97
CA THR A 411 16.41 -4.99 49.59
C THR A 411 17.43 -4.05 48.96
N ALA A 412 17.04 -2.81 48.61
CA ALA A 412 17.94 -1.65 48.71
C ALA A 412 17.22 -0.31 48.50
N ASN A 413 17.23 0.48 49.58
CA ASN A 413 17.42 1.93 49.75
C ASN A 413 16.82 2.96 48.78
N ALA A 414 16.09 3.88 49.42
CA ALA A 414 15.56 5.14 48.92
C ALA A 414 16.66 6.17 48.64
N SER A 415 16.58 6.86 47.49
CA SER A 415 16.53 8.33 47.37
C SER A 415 16.80 8.83 45.94
N THR A 416 15.80 8.79 45.05
CA THR A 416 15.69 9.70 43.88
C THR A 416 14.24 9.70 43.39
N PRO A 417 13.58 10.86 43.15
CA PRO A 417 12.25 10.88 42.57
C PRO A 417 12.37 10.71 41.05
N VAL A 418 12.24 9.47 40.56
CA VAL A 418 12.15 9.15 39.14
C VAL A 418 10.68 8.95 38.80
N ALA A 419 10.28 9.49 37.65
CA ALA A 419 8.95 9.39 37.05
C ALA A 419 8.39 7.95 37.11
N GLU A 420 7.08 7.84 37.31
CA GLU A 420 6.35 6.57 37.37
C GLU A 420 6.74 5.65 36.20
N GLU A 421 7.57 4.63 36.48
CA GLU A 421 7.80 3.51 35.57
C GLU A 421 6.52 2.65 35.48
N PRO A 422 6.02 2.35 34.28
CA PRO A 422 5.08 1.26 34.09
C PRO A 422 5.80 0.11 33.40
N LEU A 423 6.24 -0.91 34.14
CA LEU A 423 6.25 -2.33 33.71
C LEU A 423 6.97 -3.19 34.76
N ALA A 424 6.20 -4.09 35.38
CA ALA A 424 6.74 -5.12 36.26
C ALA A 424 7.68 -6.05 35.46
N VAL A 425 8.84 -6.37 36.04
CA VAL A 425 9.83 -7.31 35.50
C VAL A 425 9.15 -8.64 35.16
N SER A 426 9.02 -8.94 33.86
CA SER A 426 8.41 -10.15 33.35
C SER A 426 9.49 -11.17 32.95
N TYR A 427 9.18 -12.48 33.07
CA TYR A 427 10.07 -13.64 32.88
C TYR A 427 10.85 -13.64 31.55
N PRO A 428 11.92 -14.46 31.39
CA PRO A 428 12.55 -14.64 30.09
C PRO A 428 11.52 -15.08 29.05
N ALA A 429 11.35 -14.25 28.02
CA ALA A 429 10.41 -14.41 26.92
C ALA A 429 8.92 -14.36 27.32
N THR A 430 8.38 -13.14 27.47
CA THR A 430 6.94 -12.88 27.67
C THR A 430 6.24 -12.41 26.40
N ALA A 431 4.95 -12.77 26.27
CA ALA A 431 4.08 -12.32 25.18
C ALA A 431 2.87 -11.58 25.75
N GLU A 432 2.56 -10.40 25.21
CA GLU A 432 1.38 -9.60 25.57
C GLU A 432 0.47 -9.42 24.35
N GLU A 433 -0.85 -9.57 24.53
CA GLU A 433 -1.83 -9.41 23.44
C GLU A 433 -2.63 -8.12 23.61
N PHE A 434 -2.71 -7.34 22.53
CA PHE A 434 -3.37 -6.02 22.46
C PHE A 434 -4.49 -6.05 21.40
N PRO A 435 -5.77 -6.07 21.80
CA PRO A 435 -6.87 -5.99 20.85
C PRO A 435 -6.97 -4.61 20.20
N VAL A 436 -7.41 -4.56 18.95
CA VAL A 436 -7.53 -3.33 18.15
C VAL A 436 -8.93 -2.74 18.29
N LYS A 437 -9.03 -1.46 18.58
CA LYS A 437 -10.30 -0.74 18.79
C LYS A 437 -11.22 -0.75 17.57
N ASN A 438 -10.72 -0.34 16.40
CA ASN A 438 -11.46 -0.38 15.13
C ASN A 438 -10.85 -1.43 14.19
N PRO A 439 -11.54 -2.54 13.90
CA PRO A 439 -10.87 -3.66 13.25
C PRO A 439 -10.76 -3.58 11.72
N HIS A 440 -9.97 -4.51 11.17
CA HIS A 440 -9.69 -4.84 9.75
C HIS A 440 -9.25 -3.76 8.76
N ASP A 441 -9.63 -2.50 8.89
CA ASP A 441 -9.22 -1.44 7.94
C ASP A 441 -8.78 -0.15 8.66
N GLU A 442 -9.07 -0.02 9.96
CA GLU A 442 -8.86 1.19 10.76
C GLU A 442 -7.94 0.94 11.96
N ALA A 443 -7.11 -0.10 11.86
CA ALA A 443 -6.25 -0.56 12.93
C ALA A 443 -5.04 0.36 13.16
N TRP A 444 -4.74 1.27 12.23
CA TRP A 444 -3.48 2.02 12.20
C TRP A 444 -3.73 3.51 11.94
N HIS A 445 -3.15 4.34 12.80
CA HIS A 445 -3.12 5.80 12.68
C HIS A 445 -1.80 6.21 12.05
N VAL A 446 -1.82 6.98 10.97
CA VAL A 446 -0.57 7.48 10.38
C VAL A 446 0.08 8.51 11.31
N ALA A 447 1.33 8.28 11.67
CA ALA A 447 2.09 9.11 12.59
C ALA A 447 3.04 10.04 11.84
N LYS A 448 3.85 9.46 10.96
CA LYS A 448 4.95 10.14 10.28
C LYS A 448 5.14 9.54 8.89
N VAL A 449 5.49 10.38 7.93
CA VAL A 449 5.99 9.94 6.62
C VAL A 449 7.42 10.46 6.48
N ASN A 450 8.35 9.64 6.00
CA ASN A 450 9.75 10.01 5.86
C ASN A 450 10.31 9.50 4.53
N PHE A 451 10.51 10.41 3.58
CA PHE A 451 11.18 10.11 2.31
C PHE A 451 12.71 10.20 2.39
N GLY A 452 13.27 10.34 3.60
CA GLY A 452 14.71 10.42 3.80
C GLY A 452 15.43 9.12 3.51
N ASN A 453 16.66 8.99 4.01
CA ASN A 453 17.49 7.83 3.74
C ASN A 453 16.77 6.50 4.01
N ALA A 454 16.74 5.62 2.99
CA ALA A 454 16.06 4.34 3.04
C ALA A 454 16.83 3.28 3.88
N ARG A 455 17.25 3.65 5.09
CA ARG A 455 17.92 2.77 6.08
C ARG A 455 17.12 1.49 6.36
N VAL A 456 15.80 1.58 6.25
CA VAL A 456 14.90 0.43 6.23
C VAL A 456 15.36 -0.71 5.30
N MET A 457 15.99 -0.40 4.16
CA MET A 457 16.52 -1.41 3.24
C MET A 457 17.70 -2.19 3.84
N THR A 458 18.55 -1.53 4.64
CA THR A 458 19.65 -2.21 5.34
C THR A 458 19.11 -3.07 6.46
N GLU A 459 18.20 -2.53 7.27
CA GLU A 459 17.64 -3.20 8.44
C GLU A 459 16.88 -4.48 8.02
N LEU A 460 16.09 -4.43 6.94
CA LEU A 460 15.41 -5.61 6.38
C LEU A 460 16.39 -6.70 5.95
N SER A 461 17.49 -6.32 5.28
CA SER A 461 18.51 -7.29 4.87
C SER A 461 19.22 -7.92 6.07
N GLN A 462 19.39 -7.20 7.17
CA GLN A 462 20.01 -7.71 8.38
C GLN A 462 19.07 -8.65 9.14
N LEU A 463 17.80 -8.27 9.27
CA LEU A 463 16.76 -9.07 9.92
C LEU A 463 16.62 -10.45 9.29
N ASN A 464 16.76 -10.54 7.96
CA ASN A 464 16.78 -11.82 7.26
C ASN A 464 17.86 -12.79 7.75
N LYS A 465 19.01 -12.26 8.19
CA LYS A 465 20.13 -13.08 8.67
C LYS A 465 19.79 -13.79 9.99
N VAL A 466 18.89 -13.21 10.80
CA VAL A 466 18.44 -13.75 12.09
C VAL A 466 17.03 -14.34 12.04
N GLN A 467 16.38 -14.33 10.87
CA GLN A 467 14.99 -14.71 10.67
C GLN A 467 14.64 -16.10 11.23
N GLN A 468 15.49 -17.10 11.01
CA GLN A 468 15.23 -18.47 11.46
C GLN A 468 15.24 -18.59 12.98
N GLU A 469 16.22 -17.99 13.65
CA GLU A 469 16.36 -18.01 15.11
C GLU A 469 15.21 -17.25 15.79
N LEU A 470 14.89 -16.09 15.23
CA LEU A 470 13.78 -15.25 15.67
C LEU A 470 12.43 -15.97 15.50
N THR A 471 12.18 -16.56 14.33
CA THR A 471 10.97 -17.37 14.08
C THR A 471 10.89 -18.57 15.02
N GLY A 472 12.01 -19.26 15.25
CA GLY A 472 12.09 -20.40 16.17
C GLY A 472 11.73 -20.00 17.60
N THR A 473 12.25 -18.87 18.07
CA THR A 473 11.99 -18.35 19.42
C THR A 473 10.52 -17.96 19.60
N ILE A 474 9.96 -17.25 18.64
CA ILE A 474 8.54 -16.85 18.68
C ILE A 474 7.61 -18.06 18.60
N ALA A 475 7.94 -19.04 17.76
CA ALA A 475 7.20 -20.29 17.67
C ALA A 475 7.22 -21.09 18.98
N LEU A 476 8.25 -20.95 19.82
CA LEU A 476 8.29 -21.55 21.16
C LEU A 476 7.41 -20.79 22.15
N MET A 477 7.36 -19.46 22.05
CA MET A 477 6.47 -18.62 22.88
C MET A 477 5.00 -18.81 22.53
N THR A 478 4.71 -19.13 21.27
CA THR A 478 3.34 -19.34 20.76
C THR A 478 3.26 -20.57 19.84
N PRO A 479 3.27 -21.81 20.39
CA PRO A 479 3.29 -23.04 19.59
C PRO A 479 2.12 -23.17 18.60
N SER A 480 0.94 -22.66 18.98
CA SER A 480 -0.25 -22.61 18.12
C SER A 480 -0.07 -21.70 16.89
N MET A 481 0.94 -20.82 16.90
CA MET A 481 1.23 -19.90 15.82
C MET A 481 2.31 -20.41 14.87
N ARG A 482 3.05 -21.48 15.22
CA ARG A 482 4.13 -22.03 14.40
C ARG A 482 3.77 -22.25 12.92
N PRO A 483 2.58 -22.75 12.54
CA PRO A 483 2.22 -22.94 11.13
C PRO A 483 2.00 -21.64 10.36
N PHE A 484 1.78 -20.54 11.08
CA PHE A 484 1.33 -19.26 10.53
C PHE A 484 2.45 -18.22 10.48
N ILE A 485 3.62 -18.46 11.08
CA ILE A 485 4.71 -17.48 11.05
C ILE A 485 5.35 -17.49 9.66
N SER A 486 5.12 -16.43 8.89
CA SER A 486 5.80 -16.17 7.62
C SER A 486 6.49 -14.81 7.67
N THR A 487 7.68 -14.76 7.09
CA THR A 487 8.53 -13.57 7.05
C THR A 487 9.12 -13.49 5.65
N GLN A 488 8.59 -12.57 4.85
CA GLN A 488 9.06 -12.31 3.50
C GLN A 488 9.03 -10.83 3.21
N TYR A 489 10.14 -10.34 2.67
CA TYR A 489 10.27 -9.01 2.10
C TYR A 489 10.79 -9.22 0.67
N ARG A 490 10.21 -8.53 -0.30
CA ARG A 490 10.79 -8.43 -1.64
C ARG A 490 11.01 -6.94 -1.89
N MET A 491 12.09 -6.62 -2.58
CA MET A 491 12.47 -5.23 -2.87
C MET A 491 12.39 -5.09 -4.38
N ASP A 492 11.44 -4.29 -4.86
CA ASP A 492 11.28 -4.08 -6.30
C ASP A 492 12.14 -2.89 -6.80
N PHE A 493 13.42 -2.94 -6.46
CA PHE A 493 14.37 -1.90 -6.89
C PHE A 493 14.54 -1.89 -8.41
N ALA A 494 14.49 -3.07 -9.05
CA ALA A 494 14.50 -3.19 -10.51
C ALA A 494 13.31 -2.48 -11.15
N GLY A 495 12.10 -2.67 -10.60
CA GLY A 495 10.89 -2.00 -11.06
C GLY A 495 11.01 -0.48 -10.95
N TYR A 496 11.53 0.02 -9.83
CA TYR A 496 11.80 1.45 -9.66
C TYR A 496 12.73 2.02 -10.75
N LEU A 497 13.87 1.37 -11.00
CA LEU A 497 14.80 1.81 -12.05
C LEU A 497 14.14 1.79 -13.44
N LYS A 498 13.37 0.74 -13.76
CA LYS A 498 12.63 0.64 -15.03
C LYS A 498 11.61 1.75 -15.20
N VAL A 499 10.91 2.16 -14.13
CA VAL A 499 9.96 3.28 -14.20
C VAL A 499 10.69 4.59 -14.49
N VAL A 500 11.81 4.85 -13.82
CA VAL A 500 12.62 6.05 -14.10
C VAL A 500 13.11 6.07 -15.55
N GLU A 501 13.63 4.95 -16.03
CA GLU A 501 14.09 4.80 -17.42
C GLU A 501 12.95 4.94 -18.45
N ALA A 502 11.76 4.40 -18.16
CA ALA A 502 10.62 4.52 -19.05
C ALA A 502 10.10 5.96 -19.16
N VAL A 503 10.17 6.71 -18.07
CA VAL A 503 9.64 8.08 -17.98
C VAL A 503 10.64 9.11 -18.50
N TYR A 504 11.91 8.98 -18.11
CA TYR A 504 12.95 9.97 -18.38
C TYR A 504 13.85 9.54 -19.55
N GLY A 505 13.84 8.26 -19.94
CA GLY A 505 14.81 7.68 -20.88
C GLY A 505 16.14 7.30 -20.21
N PRO A 506 17.08 6.72 -20.98
CA PRO A 506 18.41 6.26 -20.54
C PRO A 506 19.10 7.18 -19.55
N ARG A 507 19.39 6.69 -18.33
CA ARG A 507 20.23 7.38 -17.36
C ARG A 507 21.67 6.85 -17.39
N THR A 508 22.63 7.68 -17.00
CA THR A 508 24.07 7.33 -17.03
C THR A 508 24.41 6.28 -15.98
N SER A 509 23.89 6.48 -14.76
CA SER A 509 24.06 5.60 -13.60
C SER A 509 23.21 6.08 -12.44
N PHE A 510 22.82 5.15 -11.56
CA PHE A 510 22.31 5.47 -10.23
C PHE A 510 23.47 6.04 -9.39
N THR A 511 23.47 7.34 -9.17
CA THR A 511 24.60 8.05 -8.55
C THR A 511 24.28 8.40 -7.10
N ILE A 512 24.98 7.75 -6.17
CA ILE A 512 24.88 8.00 -4.74
C ILE A 512 25.82 9.16 -4.39
N VAL A 513 25.25 10.25 -3.88
CA VAL A 513 26.00 11.46 -3.53
C VAL A 513 26.17 11.54 -2.02
N MET A 514 27.43 11.48 -1.59
CA MET A 514 27.85 11.68 -0.19
C MET A 514 28.25 13.13 0.03
N SER A 515 28.16 13.64 1.26
CA SER A 515 28.62 14.98 1.62
C SER A 515 29.67 14.87 2.72
N ASP A 516 30.77 15.62 2.60
CA ASP A 516 31.80 15.69 3.65
C ASP A 516 31.22 16.26 4.97
N ASP A 517 30.16 17.07 4.86
CA ASP A 517 29.48 17.67 5.99
C ASP A 517 28.49 16.70 6.68
N GLN A 518 28.25 15.53 6.11
CA GLN A 518 27.44 14.46 6.71
C GLN A 518 28.33 13.29 7.11
N PRO A 519 28.60 13.07 8.41
CA PRO A 519 29.47 11.99 8.84
C PRO A 519 28.90 10.63 8.41
N MET A 520 29.71 9.85 7.70
CA MET A 520 29.38 8.49 7.26
C MET A 520 29.41 7.53 8.46
N ASP A 521 28.28 7.41 9.14
CA ASP A 521 28.02 6.40 10.17
C ASP A 521 27.93 4.98 9.57
N GLY A 522 27.85 3.96 10.45
CA GLY A 522 27.77 2.56 10.02
C GLY A 522 26.54 2.28 9.13
N LEU A 523 25.40 2.91 9.46
CA LEU A 523 24.14 2.74 8.74
C LEU A 523 24.19 3.32 7.33
N LEU A 524 24.75 4.52 7.15
CA LEU A 524 24.92 5.14 5.83
C LEU A 524 25.89 4.33 4.97
N ARG A 525 26.98 3.80 5.55
CA ARG A 525 27.91 2.93 4.82
C ARG A 525 27.22 1.66 4.35
N GLU A 526 26.41 1.05 5.20
CA GLU A 526 25.66 -0.15 4.83
C GLU A 526 24.55 0.14 3.82
N LEU A 527 23.94 1.33 3.87
CA LEU A 527 22.95 1.76 2.90
C LEU A 527 23.58 1.93 1.52
N VAL A 528 24.73 2.60 1.45
CA VAL A 528 25.51 2.71 0.21
C VAL A 528 25.81 1.32 -0.34
N TRP A 529 26.32 0.42 0.51
CA TRP A 529 26.62 -0.96 0.12
C TRP A 529 25.38 -1.72 -0.38
N THR A 530 24.24 -1.58 0.30
CA THR A 530 22.98 -2.22 -0.09
C THR A 530 22.48 -1.72 -1.43
N LEU A 531 22.49 -0.40 -1.65
CA LEU A 531 22.07 0.19 -2.93
C LEU A 531 23.00 -0.20 -4.07
N GLN A 532 24.31 -0.28 -3.84
CA GLN A 532 25.27 -0.78 -4.83
C GLN A 532 24.97 -2.23 -5.21
N ASN A 533 24.81 -3.12 -4.23
CA ASN A 533 24.47 -4.52 -4.49
C ASN A 533 23.15 -4.68 -5.25
N LEU A 534 22.14 -3.86 -4.92
CA LEU A 534 20.86 -3.91 -5.61
C LEU A 534 20.98 -3.47 -7.07
N CYS A 535 21.79 -2.46 -7.36
CA CYS A 535 22.10 -2.07 -8.74
C CYS A 535 22.86 -3.17 -9.47
N GLU A 536 23.87 -3.77 -8.83
CA GLU A 536 24.67 -4.85 -9.43
C GLU A 536 23.85 -6.09 -9.72
N LEU A 537 22.94 -6.47 -8.82
CA LEU A 537 22.03 -7.62 -8.98
C LEU A 537 21.15 -7.50 -10.23
N VAL A 538 20.79 -6.27 -10.62
CA VAL A 538 19.93 -5.99 -11.78
C VAL A 538 20.74 -5.43 -12.96
N GLU A 539 22.07 -5.57 -12.91
CA GLU A 539 23.02 -5.11 -13.93
C GLU A 539 22.87 -3.62 -14.30
N TYR A 540 22.48 -2.78 -13.34
CA TYR A 540 22.32 -1.35 -13.54
C TYR A 540 23.58 -0.59 -13.10
N PRO A 541 24.09 0.38 -13.90
CA PRO A 541 25.27 1.14 -13.52
C PRO A 541 25.05 1.94 -12.23
N VAL A 542 25.96 1.81 -11.27
CA VAL A 542 25.93 2.54 -9.99
C VAL A 542 27.25 3.27 -9.75
N ARG A 543 27.19 4.45 -9.16
CA ARG A 543 28.36 5.27 -8.81
C ARG A 543 28.21 5.88 -7.43
N VAL A 544 29.34 6.13 -6.78
CA VAL A 544 29.40 6.88 -5.52
C VAL A 544 30.32 8.07 -5.73
N VAL A 545 29.87 9.26 -5.39
CA VAL A 545 30.61 10.52 -5.58
C VAL A 545 30.46 11.41 -4.35
N ASN A 546 31.46 12.24 -4.10
CA ASN A 546 31.34 13.28 -3.09
C ASN A 546 30.73 14.53 -3.71
N GLU A 547 29.86 15.20 -2.98
CA GLU A 547 29.17 16.40 -3.41
C GLU A 547 30.13 17.53 -3.84
N LYS A 548 31.30 17.65 -3.19
CA LYS A 548 32.31 18.65 -3.59
C LYS A 548 32.88 18.44 -4.99
N ASP A 549 32.77 17.23 -5.53
CA ASP A 549 33.21 16.88 -6.89
C ASP A 549 32.10 17.16 -7.92
N LEU A 550 30.94 17.67 -7.49
CA LEU A 550 29.82 18.02 -8.36
C LEU A 550 29.86 19.50 -8.76
N THR A 551 29.56 19.76 -10.02
CA THR A 551 29.32 21.09 -10.55
C THR A 551 28.04 21.09 -11.38
N PHE A 552 27.29 22.19 -11.34
CA PHE A 552 26.08 22.33 -12.15
C PHE A 552 26.25 23.49 -13.13
N VAL A 553 26.26 23.17 -14.43
CA VAL A 553 26.50 24.15 -15.50
C VAL A 553 25.61 23.81 -16.69
N ASN A 554 24.96 24.82 -17.28
CA ASN A 554 24.11 24.69 -18.47
C ASN A 554 23.03 23.59 -18.35
N GLY A 555 22.32 23.52 -17.23
CA GLY A 555 21.24 22.55 -17.01
C GLY A 555 21.71 21.12 -16.72
N LYS A 556 23.03 20.89 -16.57
CA LYS A 556 23.60 19.57 -16.34
C LYS A 556 24.42 19.52 -15.07
N LEU A 557 24.26 18.44 -14.32
CA LEU A 557 25.08 18.11 -13.17
C LEU A 557 26.25 17.23 -13.64
N HIS A 558 27.47 17.63 -13.33
CA HIS A 558 28.69 16.96 -13.75
C HIS A 558 29.49 16.55 -12.52
N ALA A 559 29.96 15.30 -12.52
CA ALA A 559 30.91 14.80 -11.54
C ALA A 559 32.32 14.84 -12.12
N THR A 560 33.27 15.41 -11.39
CA THR A 560 34.71 15.35 -11.69
C THR A 560 35.43 14.72 -10.50
N PRO A 561 35.44 13.37 -10.39
CA PRO A 561 35.91 12.70 -9.18
C PRO A 561 37.36 13.06 -8.89
N SER A 562 37.62 13.48 -7.65
CA SER A 562 38.97 13.58 -7.12
C SER A 562 39.66 12.21 -7.17
N ALA A 563 40.96 12.12 -7.49
CA ALA A 563 41.70 10.84 -7.62
C ALA A 563 41.69 9.98 -6.33
N VAL A 564 41.22 10.55 -5.22
CA VAL A 564 41.03 9.87 -3.93
C VAL A 564 39.53 9.83 -3.65
N SER A 565 38.81 8.84 -4.16
CA SER A 565 37.48 8.52 -3.66
C SER A 565 37.60 7.98 -2.22
N PRO A 566 36.67 8.28 -1.30
CA PRO A 566 36.72 7.74 0.05
C PRO A 566 36.42 6.23 0.04
N GLU A 567 37.10 5.44 0.86
CA GLU A 567 36.74 4.03 1.06
C GLU A 567 35.39 3.93 1.80
N ALA A 568 34.34 3.56 1.06
CA ALA A 568 33.13 3.00 1.61
C ALA A 568 33.05 1.50 1.23
N GLY A 569 33.27 0.60 2.20
CA GLY A 569 32.94 -0.83 2.09
C GLY A 569 33.83 -1.72 1.20
N SER A 570 35.14 -1.45 1.09
CA SER A 570 36.06 -2.16 0.19
C SER A 570 36.07 -3.70 0.34
N ARG A 571 35.43 -4.39 -0.61
CA ARG A 571 36.14 -5.07 -1.71
C ARG A 571 35.25 -5.16 -2.95
N THR A 572 35.66 -4.39 -3.97
CA THR A 572 35.27 -4.45 -5.38
C THR A 572 33.79 -4.28 -5.72
N THR A 573 33.36 -3.03 -5.91
CA THR A 573 32.19 -2.67 -6.73
C THR A 573 32.61 -1.65 -7.78
N ASN A 574 32.07 -1.79 -8.99
CA ASN A 574 32.64 -1.28 -10.23
C ASN A 574 32.66 0.26 -10.38
N ILE A 575 33.85 0.78 -10.73
CA ILE A 575 34.12 1.93 -11.62
C ILE A 575 33.62 3.31 -11.13
N ALA A 576 34.38 3.92 -10.22
CA ALA A 576 34.68 5.35 -10.41
C ALA A 576 35.43 5.46 -11.75
N PRO A 577 34.89 6.16 -12.76
CA PRO A 577 35.64 6.38 -13.99
C PRO A 577 36.82 7.29 -13.64
N SER A 578 37.96 7.10 -14.29
CA SER A 578 39.12 7.99 -14.17
C SER A 578 38.88 9.38 -14.79
N GLY A 579 37.64 9.76 -15.13
CA GLY A 579 37.28 10.99 -15.82
C GLY A 579 35.87 11.49 -15.51
N ALA A 580 35.59 12.71 -15.93
CA ALA A 580 34.31 13.39 -15.67
C ALA A 580 33.12 12.72 -16.40
N TYR A 581 31.93 12.81 -15.80
CA TYR A 581 30.69 12.26 -16.38
C TYR A 581 29.44 13.07 -15.99
N ASP A 582 28.39 12.97 -16.80
CA ASP A 582 27.08 13.59 -16.54
C ASP A 582 26.30 12.76 -15.50
N VAL A 583 25.86 13.43 -14.43
CA VAL A 583 25.01 12.89 -13.39
C VAL A 583 23.56 13.28 -13.69
N ASN A 584 22.73 12.29 -13.99
CA ASN A 584 21.31 12.51 -14.36
C ASN A 584 20.32 11.66 -13.56
N PHE A 585 20.82 10.88 -12.59
CA PHE A 585 20.02 10.15 -11.62
C PHE A 585 20.73 10.10 -10.27
N VAL A 586 20.17 10.80 -9.27
CA VAL A 586 20.84 11.14 -8.01
C VAL A 586 20.09 10.54 -6.83
N TYR A 587 20.83 9.87 -5.95
CA TYR A 587 20.41 9.59 -4.58
C TYR A 587 21.34 10.32 -3.61
N ALA A 588 20.92 11.50 -3.16
CA ALA A 588 21.68 12.29 -2.18
C ALA A 588 21.48 11.73 -0.77
N LEU A 589 22.56 11.42 -0.05
CA LEU A 589 22.47 11.00 1.35
C LEU A 589 22.08 12.16 2.28
N CYS A 590 22.36 13.39 1.85
CA CYS A 590 21.91 14.60 2.53
C CYS A 590 20.39 14.78 2.35
N GLU A 591 19.71 15.30 3.36
CA GLU A 591 18.26 15.55 3.32
C GLU A 591 17.94 16.96 2.83
N TRP A 592 16.78 17.13 2.20
CA TRP A 592 16.35 18.40 1.61
C TRP A 592 16.44 19.61 2.53
N PRO A 593 16.01 19.57 3.81
CA PRO A 593 16.13 20.74 4.69
C PRO A 593 17.55 21.30 4.77
N ARG A 594 18.56 20.42 4.71
CA ARG A 594 19.97 20.81 4.74
C ARG A 594 20.45 21.33 3.38
N ILE A 595 20.10 20.64 2.29
CA ILE A 595 20.41 21.08 0.91
C ILE A 595 19.81 22.48 0.62
N LEU A 596 18.59 22.73 1.09
CA LEU A 596 17.86 23.98 0.87
C LEU A 596 18.35 25.12 1.76
N ALA A 597 18.87 24.82 2.96
CA ALA A 597 19.42 25.82 3.88
C ALA A 597 20.78 26.36 3.45
N ASP A 598 21.65 25.51 2.90
CA ASP A 598 23.02 25.88 2.47
C ASP A 598 23.20 25.86 0.94
N ARG A 599 22.32 26.61 0.28
CA ARG A 599 22.20 26.65 -1.18
C ARG A 599 23.37 27.34 -1.92
N GLU A 600 24.28 28.01 -1.20
CA GLU A 600 25.38 28.79 -1.80
C GLU A 600 26.78 28.22 -1.51
N ALA A 601 26.91 27.19 -0.67
CA ALA A 601 28.19 26.56 -0.37
C ALA A 601 28.17 25.06 -0.67
N THR A 602 28.22 24.20 0.36
CA THR A 602 28.48 22.76 0.20
C THR A 602 27.43 22.09 -0.69
N HIS A 603 26.19 22.58 -0.68
CA HIS A 603 25.07 21.95 -1.39
C HIS A 603 24.66 22.65 -2.70
N ALA A 604 25.45 23.63 -3.18
CA ALA A 604 25.06 24.50 -4.28
C ALA A 604 24.75 23.73 -5.59
N ALA A 605 25.57 22.73 -5.96
CA ALA A 605 25.36 21.99 -7.20
C ALA A 605 24.07 21.17 -7.19
N LEU A 606 23.75 20.50 -6.07
CA LEU A 606 22.50 19.76 -5.91
C LEU A 606 21.29 20.69 -5.87
N TYR A 607 21.39 21.81 -5.13
CA TYR A 607 20.35 22.83 -5.07
C TYR A 607 20.02 23.37 -6.48
N LEU A 608 21.02 23.83 -7.22
CA LEU A 608 20.84 24.38 -8.57
C LEU A 608 20.25 23.33 -9.52
N ALA A 609 20.75 22.08 -9.47
CA ALA A 609 20.20 21.00 -10.27
C ALA A 609 18.73 20.70 -9.94
N ALA A 610 18.32 20.89 -8.68
CA ALA A 610 16.94 20.68 -8.26
C ALA A 610 16.02 21.81 -8.75
N VAL A 611 16.43 23.07 -8.63
CA VAL A 611 15.54 24.21 -8.92
C VAL A 611 15.59 24.70 -10.37
N ASP A 612 16.62 24.37 -11.15
CA ASP A 612 16.76 24.82 -12.54
C ASP A 612 15.68 24.18 -13.45
N PRO A 613 14.78 24.97 -14.08
CA PRO A 613 13.72 24.46 -14.95
C PRO A 613 14.21 23.61 -16.14
N ALA A 614 15.46 23.79 -16.59
CA ALA A 614 16.07 23.07 -17.69
C ALA A 614 16.80 21.78 -17.26
N SER A 615 16.92 21.52 -15.95
CA SER A 615 17.55 20.32 -15.42
C SER A 615 16.79 19.05 -15.81
N ASP A 616 17.52 18.04 -16.31
CA ASP A 616 17.01 16.67 -16.52
C ASP A 616 17.51 15.69 -15.44
N VAL A 617 17.97 16.21 -14.30
CA VAL A 617 18.41 15.38 -13.17
C VAL A 617 17.20 14.80 -12.45
N VAL A 618 17.14 13.48 -12.36
CA VAL A 618 16.14 12.78 -11.54
C VAL A 618 16.67 12.61 -10.13
N PHE A 619 15.98 13.16 -9.15
CA PHE A 619 16.27 12.90 -7.73
C PHE A 619 15.44 11.72 -7.24
N ALA A 620 16.11 10.68 -6.75
CA ALA A 620 15.49 9.52 -6.14
C ALA A 620 14.69 9.85 -4.87
N LYS A 621 15.03 10.98 -4.23
CA LYS A 621 14.20 11.68 -3.24
C LYS A 621 13.76 13.02 -3.86
N PRO A 622 12.60 13.09 -4.53
CA PRO A 622 12.17 14.30 -5.24
C PRO A 622 12.01 15.50 -4.31
N LEU A 623 12.14 16.72 -4.83
CA LEU A 623 12.02 17.93 -4.02
C LEU A 623 10.64 18.04 -3.35
N TRP A 624 9.56 17.63 -4.03
CA TRP A 624 8.20 17.67 -3.48
C TRP A 624 8.03 16.82 -2.22
N SER A 625 8.93 15.86 -1.96
CA SER A 625 8.89 15.04 -0.75
C SER A 625 9.10 15.86 0.53
N CYS A 626 9.68 17.06 0.45
CA CYS A 626 9.83 17.95 1.60
C CYS A 626 8.48 18.50 2.10
N LEU A 627 7.45 18.50 1.26
CA LEU A 627 6.11 18.94 1.66
C LEU A 627 5.44 17.95 2.59
N CYS A 628 5.70 16.65 2.43
CA CYS A 628 5.00 15.59 3.15
C CYS A 628 5.91 14.73 4.04
N SER A 629 7.22 14.99 4.07
CA SER A 629 8.15 14.34 5.00
C SER A 629 8.11 15.00 6.37
N GLY A 630 7.61 14.28 7.38
CA GLY A 630 7.55 14.72 8.76
C GLY A 630 6.34 14.11 9.47
N ALA A 631 6.04 14.65 10.66
CA ALA A 631 4.86 14.26 11.41
C ALA A 631 3.58 14.64 10.62
N VAL A 632 2.58 13.77 10.68
CA VAL A 632 1.25 14.01 10.09
C VAL A 632 0.44 14.97 10.94
N ASN A 633 0.56 14.83 12.25
CA ASN A 633 -0.06 15.70 13.24
C ASN A 633 0.93 15.92 14.38
N VAL A 634 0.81 17.03 15.10
CA VAL A 634 1.64 17.31 16.28
C VAL A 634 0.80 16.98 17.52
N SER A 635 1.20 15.97 18.30
CA SER A 635 0.62 15.75 19.64
C SER A 635 1.32 16.67 20.64
N ASP A 636 0.54 17.25 21.54
CA ASP A 636 0.87 18.48 22.27
C ASP A 636 1.95 18.46 23.36
N ASP A 637 2.64 17.36 23.63
CA ASP A 637 3.41 17.32 24.89
C ASP A 637 4.89 17.77 24.79
N ALA A 638 5.50 17.79 23.59
CA ALA A 638 6.92 18.18 23.45
C ALA A 638 7.13 19.58 22.83
N GLU A 639 6.33 19.99 21.85
CA GLU A 639 6.51 21.29 21.17
C GLU A 639 5.75 22.45 21.83
N ARG A 640 4.57 22.21 22.44
CA ARG A 640 3.83 23.30 23.12
C ARG A 640 4.55 23.85 24.36
N ALA A 641 5.42 23.05 24.98
CA ALA A 641 6.13 23.47 26.18
C ALA A 641 7.31 24.43 25.90
N HIS A 642 7.83 24.48 24.66
CA HIS A 642 9.08 25.19 24.40
C HIS A 642 9.11 26.18 23.23
N ASP A 643 8.14 26.21 22.30
CA ASP A 643 8.09 27.31 21.32
C ASP A 643 6.67 27.58 20.79
N SER A 644 5.99 28.56 21.36
CA SER A 644 4.69 29.06 20.87
C SER A 644 4.78 29.84 19.54
N HIS A 645 5.95 29.87 18.91
CA HIS A 645 6.24 30.69 17.73
C HIS A 645 6.97 29.96 16.60
N SER A 646 7.23 28.65 16.71
CA SER A 646 7.85 27.93 15.60
C SER A 646 6.81 27.72 14.48
N PRO A 647 7.07 28.14 13.23
CA PRO A 647 6.14 27.94 12.13
C PRO A 647 5.86 26.44 11.97
N ARG A 648 4.57 26.08 11.81
CA ARG A 648 4.16 24.69 11.56
C ARG A 648 4.99 24.11 10.41
N SER A 649 5.48 22.88 10.61
CA SER A 649 6.24 22.17 9.58
C SER A 649 5.43 22.03 8.28
N THR A 650 6.15 21.96 7.16
CA THR A 650 5.55 21.72 5.84
C THR A 650 4.70 20.44 5.83
N SER A 651 5.14 19.37 6.51
CA SER A 651 4.39 18.11 6.62
C SER A 651 3.03 18.30 7.26
N VAL A 652 2.96 19.00 8.40
CA VAL A 652 1.69 19.26 9.10
C VAL A 652 0.75 20.07 8.20
N ARG A 653 1.28 21.10 7.54
CA ARG A 653 0.53 21.92 6.56
C ARG A 653 0.00 21.07 5.40
N PHE A 654 0.78 20.11 4.89
CA PHE A 654 0.35 19.21 3.82
C PHE A 654 -0.81 18.33 4.29
N PHE A 655 -0.74 17.75 5.48
CA PHE A 655 -1.82 16.92 6.01
C PHE A 655 -3.05 17.73 6.44
N ASP A 656 -2.92 19.02 6.75
CA ASP A 656 -4.06 19.92 6.89
C ASP A 656 -4.85 20.07 5.58
N VAL A 657 -4.17 20.09 4.43
CA VAL A 657 -4.82 20.01 3.10
C VAL A 657 -5.56 18.67 2.95
N CYS A 658 -4.93 17.56 3.32
CA CYS A 658 -5.56 16.24 3.26
C CYS A 658 -6.84 16.16 4.10
N ARG A 659 -6.80 16.66 5.35
CA ARG A 659 -7.96 16.73 6.24
C ARG A 659 -9.08 17.57 5.64
N ARG A 660 -8.74 18.73 5.06
CA ARG A 660 -9.72 19.60 4.42
C ARG A 660 -10.38 18.92 3.22
N LEU A 661 -9.62 18.21 2.39
CA LEU A 661 -10.17 17.42 1.28
C LEU A 661 -11.07 16.29 1.78
N TYR A 662 -10.67 15.58 2.83
CA TYR A 662 -11.47 14.51 3.43
C TYR A 662 -12.82 15.01 3.95
N LEU A 663 -12.84 16.19 4.60
CA LEU A 663 -14.07 16.83 5.03
C LEU A 663 -14.97 17.19 3.84
N LEU A 664 -14.39 17.76 2.77
CA LEU A 664 -15.12 18.10 1.54
C LEU A 664 -15.63 16.88 0.78
N ALA A 665 -14.98 15.74 0.91
CA ALA A 665 -15.44 14.44 0.40
C ALA A 665 -16.55 13.81 1.27
N SER A 666 -16.91 14.44 2.40
CA SER A 666 -17.97 14.01 3.31
C SER A 666 -19.24 14.85 3.15
N PRO A 667 -20.47 14.35 3.42
CA PRO A 667 -20.85 13.08 4.04
C PRO A 667 -20.76 11.86 3.11
N LYS A 668 -21.23 10.68 3.56
CA LYS A 668 -21.33 9.49 2.70
C LYS A 668 -22.19 9.85 1.48
N GLN A 669 -21.59 9.80 0.30
CA GLN A 669 -22.30 9.90 -0.97
C GLN A 669 -23.29 8.73 -1.09
N GLN A 670 -24.36 8.87 -1.87
CA GLN A 670 -25.17 7.70 -2.22
C GLN A 670 -24.42 6.84 -3.25
N PRO A 671 -24.53 5.50 -3.24
CA PRO A 671 -23.77 4.62 -4.16
C PRO A 671 -23.85 5.03 -5.63
N LYS A 672 -24.99 5.60 -6.06
CA LYS A 672 -25.23 6.09 -7.44
C LYS A 672 -24.47 7.38 -7.80
N THR A 673 -23.90 8.04 -6.79
CA THR A 673 -23.16 9.30 -6.88
C THR A 673 -21.71 9.13 -6.45
N TRP A 674 -21.27 7.89 -6.22
CA TRP A 674 -19.87 7.59 -5.88
C TRP A 674 -19.03 7.79 -7.13
N ASP A 675 -18.46 8.97 -7.21
CA ASP A 675 -17.25 9.13 -7.99
C ASP A 675 -16.16 8.29 -7.30
N LEU A 676 -15.63 7.30 -8.02
CA LEU A 676 -14.75 6.29 -7.41
C LEU A 676 -13.53 6.94 -6.76
N GLU A 677 -12.92 7.93 -7.41
CA GLU A 677 -11.75 8.62 -6.87
C GLU A 677 -12.05 9.32 -5.54
N VAL A 678 -13.15 10.09 -5.48
CA VAL A 678 -13.57 10.76 -4.25
C VAL A 678 -13.86 9.74 -3.15
N SER A 679 -14.53 8.63 -3.50
CA SER A 679 -14.84 7.54 -2.58
C SER A 679 -13.57 6.85 -2.07
N GLU A 680 -12.62 6.52 -2.95
CA GLU A 680 -11.36 5.88 -2.61
C GLU A 680 -10.48 6.76 -1.75
N TYR A 681 -10.35 8.04 -2.10
CA TYR A 681 -9.58 8.99 -1.31
C TYR A 681 -10.14 9.11 0.10
N LYS A 682 -11.46 9.29 0.21
CA LYS A 682 -12.14 9.34 1.51
C LYS A 682 -11.94 8.05 2.30
N ASP A 683 -12.08 6.90 1.65
CA ASP A 683 -11.88 5.60 2.27
C ASP A 683 -10.44 5.43 2.78
N SER A 684 -9.45 5.90 2.01
CA SER A 684 -8.04 5.91 2.43
C SER A 684 -7.75 6.84 3.59
N CYS A 685 -8.27 8.06 3.56
CA CYS A 685 -8.16 9.00 4.68
C CYS A 685 -8.69 8.39 5.98
N ARG A 686 -9.83 7.69 5.92
CA ARG A 686 -10.42 6.97 7.07
C ARG A 686 -9.52 5.81 7.53
N ARG A 687 -8.96 5.02 6.62
CA ARG A 687 -8.09 3.87 6.96
C ARG A 687 -6.86 4.26 7.77
N ILE A 688 -6.30 5.43 7.46
CA ILE A 688 -5.10 5.95 8.13
C ILE A 688 -5.43 6.96 9.24
N HIS A 689 -6.71 7.20 9.52
CA HIS A 689 -7.19 8.18 10.50
C HIS A 689 -6.57 9.57 10.32
N VAL A 690 -6.53 10.07 9.08
CA VAL A 690 -5.94 11.39 8.80
C VAL A 690 -6.66 12.52 9.54
N ASP A 691 -7.95 12.33 9.83
CA ASP A 691 -8.87 13.27 10.48
C ASP A 691 -8.96 13.10 12.00
N ALA A 692 -8.39 12.03 12.56
CA ALA A 692 -8.44 11.82 14.00
C ALA A 692 -7.57 12.84 14.75
N GLU A 693 -8.10 13.33 15.89
CA GLU A 693 -7.25 13.94 16.90
C GLU A 693 -6.18 12.92 17.30
N THR A 694 -4.94 13.39 17.48
CA THR A 694 -3.81 12.53 17.87
C THR A 694 -4.25 11.61 18.99
N VAL A 695 -4.22 10.29 18.75
CA VAL A 695 -4.25 9.32 19.84
C VAL A 695 -3.15 9.77 20.79
N PRO A 696 -3.44 10.08 22.06
CA PRO A 696 -2.41 10.45 23.00
C PRO A 696 -1.29 9.42 22.87
N MET A 697 -0.07 9.89 22.58
CA MET A 697 1.10 9.08 22.92
C MET A 697 0.91 8.68 24.39
N HIS A 698 1.29 7.45 24.75
CA HIS A 698 1.05 6.77 26.04
C HIS A 698 -0.24 5.90 26.04
N SER A 699 -0.21 4.56 26.12
CA SER A 699 0.73 3.59 26.72
C SER A 699 0.47 2.17 26.12
N PRO A 700 1.46 1.24 25.99
CA PRO A 700 2.75 1.19 26.70
C PRO A 700 3.91 1.75 25.85
N ALA A 701 4.09 3.06 26.03
CA ALA A 701 5.21 3.95 25.69
C ALA A 701 5.92 3.93 24.31
N HIS A 702 6.00 2.86 23.52
CA HIS A 702 6.93 2.83 22.37
C HIS A 702 6.46 2.04 21.13
N LEU A 703 5.17 1.74 20.95
CA LEU A 703 4.75 1.01 19.74
C LEU A 703 4.61 1.93 18.52
N ASN A 704 5.55 1.84 17.57
CA ASN A 704 5.45 2.41 16.23
C ASN A 704 5.65 1.33 15.16
N ALA A 705 4.70 1.18 14.24
CA ALA A 705 4.87 0.31 13.09
C ALA A 705 5.38 1.09 11.89
N ASP A 706 6.59 0.77 11.46
CA ASP A 706 7.19 1.34 10.27
C ASP A 706 6.93 0.42 9.08
N SER A 707 6.36 1.00 8.01
CA SER A 707 6.12 0.33 6.75
C SER A 707 6.87 1.04 5.64
N LEU A 708 7.46 0.24 4.73
CA LEU A 708 8.15 0.76 3.56
C LEU A 708 7.16 0.96 2.41
N MET A 709 7.12 2.16 1.85
CA MET A 709 6.44 2.50 0.61
C MET A 709 7.49 2.76 -0.47
N ILE A 710 7.43 2.05 -1.60
CA ILE A 710 8.27 2.30 -2.78
C ILE A 710 7.40 2.90 -3.90
N ASN A 711 7.84 4.03 -4.46
CA ASN A 711 7.32 4.64 -5.69
C ASN A 711 5.84 5.08 -5.68
N LEU A 712 5.22 5.45 -4.54
CA LEU A 712 3.83 5.97 -4.37
C LEU A 712 2.71 5.10 -4.97
N ALA A 713 3.08 4.02 -5.64
CA ALA A 713 2.20 3.13 -6.36
C ALA A 713 1.77 1.96 -5.47
N GLY A 714 1.87 2.11 -4.14
CA GLY A 714 1.63 1.07 -3.17
C GLY A 714 2.66 -0.05 -3.32
N SER A 715 3.46 -0.28 -2.31
CA SER A 715 4.24 -1.51 -2.24
C SER A 715 4.45 -1.81 -0.78
N CYS A 716 3.34 -2.16 -0.15
CA CYS A 716 3.38 -2.71 1.17
C CYS A 716 3.50 -4.22 0.94
N TYR A 717 4.70 -4.68 1.24
CA TYR A 717 5.15 -6.03 0.96
C TYR A 717 4.59 -7.02 1.97
N MET A 718 3.96 -8.09 1.46
CA MET A 718 3.85 -9.35 2.17
C MET A 718 3.78 -10.50 1.16
N GLY A 719 4.83 -11.31 1.12
CA GLY A 719 4.83 -12.58 0.40
C GLY A 719 4.31 -13.69 1.32
N HIS A 720 3.23 -14.36 0.90
CA HIS A 720 2.64 -15.49 1.61
C HIS A 720 3.38 -16.78 1.23
N VAL A 721 3.98 -17.49 2.19
CA VAL A 721 4.41 -18.89 2.01
C VAL A 721 3.36 -19.79 2.62
N GLY A 722 2.82 -20.70 1.79
CA GLY A 722 1.80 -21.65 2.18
C GLY A 722 2.19 -22.46 3.41
N GLY A 723 1.37 -22.36 4.46
CA GLY A 723 1.23 -23.44 5.43
C GLY A 723 0.59 -24.65 4.75
N THR A 724 1.16 -25.83 4.99
CA THR A 724 0.63 -27.13 4.59
C THR A 724 -0.87 -27.25 4.90
N LEU A 725 -1.68 -27.40 3.85
CA LEU A 725 -3.07 -27.82 3.90
C LEU A 725 -3.16 -29.20 4.58
N SER A 726 -3.63 -29.24 5.83
CA SER A 726 -4.25 -30.45 6.36
C SER A 726 -5.70 -30.47 5.86
N VAL A 727 -5.98 -31.39 4.95
CA VAL A 727 -7.32 -31.70 4.47
C VAL A 727 -8.10 -32.33 5.62
N GLU A 728 -8.90 -31.54 6.34
CA GLU A 728 -9.97 -32.09 7.18
C GLU A 728 -11.26 -32.13 6.36
N TRP A 729 -11.82 -33.33 6.27
CA TRP A 729 -12.94 -33.71 5.40
C TRP A 729 -14.32 -33.26 5.91
N GLU A 730 -14.39 -32.39 6.92
CA GLU A 730 -15.64 -31.96 7.58
C GLU A 730 -15.85 -30.43 7.61
N ASN A 731 -15.23 -29.68 6.71
CA ASN A 731 -15.27 -28.22 6.75
C ASN A 731 -16.60 -27.65 6.24
N THR A 732 -17.52 -27.31 7.15
CA THR A 732 -18.79 -26.59 6.92
C THR A 732 -18.61 -25.09 6.62
N GLY A 733 -17.56 -24.73 5.87
CA GLY A 733 -17.50 -23.45 5.15
C GLY A 733 -17.24 -22.18 5.98
N VAL A 734 -16.85 -22.29 7.26
CA VAL A 734 -16.34 -21.13 8.02
C VAL A 734 -14.82 -21.08 7.89
N HIS A 735 -14.35 -20.49 6.79
CA HIS A 735 -12.97 -20.05 6.68
C HIS A 735 -12.78 -18.83 7.59
N ALA A 736 -12.29 -19.06 8.81
CA ALA A 736 -11.61 -18.06 9.60
C ALA A 736 -10.22 -17.87 8.98
N GLY A 737 -10.09 -16.89 8.08
CA GLY A 737 -8.81 -16.50 7.53
C GLY A 737 -7.98 -15.83 8.62
N HIS A 738 -6.92 -16.52 9.08
CA HIS A 738 -5.93 -15.96 9.98
C HIS A 738 -4.55 -16.01 9.34
N PRO A 739 -4.19 -15.03 8.49
CA PRO A 739 -2.80 -14.72 8.26
C PRO A 739 -2.25 -14.15 9.58
N ALA A 740 -1.23 -14.79 10.12
CA ALA A 740 -0.34 -14.13 11.05
C ALA A 740 0.91 -13.75 10.27
N SER A 741 1.28 -12.47 10.29
CA SER A 741 2.57 -12.05 9.75
C SER A 741 3.42 -11.58 10.91
N LEU A 742 4.70 -11.95 10.87
CA LEU A 742 5.70 -11.20 11.61
C LEU A 742 6.18 -10.08 10.68
N MET A 743 5.69 -8.85 10.91
CA MET A 743 6.30 -7.68 10.31
C MET A 743 7.29 -7.14 11.34
N PHE A 744 8.58 -7.32 11.06
CA PHE A 744 9.64 -6.95 11.98
C PHE A 744 9.73 -5.43 12.08
N MET A 745 9.72 -4.93 13.31
CA MET A 745 9.97 -3.54 13.64
C MET A 745 11.30 -3.42 14.41
N PHE A 746 11.94 -2.28 14.20
CA PHE A 746 13.35 -1.95 14.42
C PHE A 746 13.80 -1.94 15.89
N PRO A 747 15.12 -2.01 16.16
CA PRO A 747 15.68 -2.06 17.51
C PRO A 747 15.28 -0.84 18.35
N ALA A 748 15.14 -1.06 19.66
CA ALA A 748 15.31 0.03 20.61
C ALA A 748 16.82 0.28 20.73
N ASP A 749 17.24 1.38 20.10
CA ASP A 749 18.60 1.94 20.01
C ASP A 749 19.64 1.16 19.19
#